data_AF-A0A1G7VZU1-F1
#
_entry.id   AF-A0A1G7VZU1-F1
#
_cell.length_a   1.000
_cell.length_b   1.000
_cell.length_c   1.000
_cell.angle_alpha   90.00
_cell.angle_beta   90.00
_cell.angle_gamma   90.00
#
_symmetry.space_group_name_H-M   'P 1'
#
loop_
_entity.id
_entity.type
_entity.pdbx_description
1 polymer ?
#
loop_
_entity_poly.entity_id
_entity_poly.type
_entity_poly.pdbx_seq_one_letter_code
_entity_poly.pdbx_strand_id
1 'polypeptide(L)'
;MGCLIMTNETAQQLIDRSNRLGADPKNTNYAGGNTSAKGTDIDPVTGEPVELLWVKGSGGDLGTLKESGLAVLRLDRFRSLVDVYPGVDREDEMVAAFDYTLHGKGGAAPSIDTAMHGLVDAAHVDHLHPDSGIAIATAADGEALTTKIFGDKVVWVPWRRPGFQLGLDIAEIKKANPQAIGTILGGHGITAWGESSEAAEANSLWIIETAQSYIDANGKAEPFGAAREGFGALGEDERHVKAAALVATIRGIASRDKAMVGHFTDDARVLEFLASENAPRLAALGTSCPDHFLRTKVKPMLLDLPANASVEDSIARLKELHDEYRADYQAYYDAHATADSPAIRGADPLIVLVPGVGMFSYGANKQTARVAGEFYLNAINVMRGAESLSTYSPISDAEKFNIEYWALEEAKLQRMPKPKTHQGRIAFVTGAASGIGKAIATRLAAEGACVVVADLDLEKAQAAAAELGGTDVAIGVAANVADAAGVQAAIDATLLAFGGIDLVVNNAGLSLSKPLLETTEKDWDLQHDVMAKGSFLVSKAAAKALIEQGMGGDVIYISSKNSVFAGPNNIAYSATKADQAHQVRLLAVELGEHGVKVNGINPDGVVRGSGIFAAGWGANRAATYGVEEKDLGQFYANRTILKREVVPENVADAVYVLTGPELTRTTGLHIPVDSGVAAAFLR
;
A
#
# COMPACT_ATOMS: atom_id res chain seq x y z
N MET A 1 38.96 -12.75 -6.73
CA MET A 1 38.79 -12.75 -8.19
C MET A 1 37.35 -13.17 -8.43
N GLY A 2 36.43 -12.21 -8.47
CA GLY A 2 34.99 -12.49 -8.61
C GLY A 2 34.75 -12.98 -10.03
N CYS A 3 34.31 -14.23 -10.17
CA CYS A 3 33.78 -14.72 -11.42
C CYS A 3 32.47 -13.97 -11.65
N LEU A 4 32.50 -12.91 -12.47
CA LEU A 4 31.29 -12.36 -13.07
C LEU A 4 30.72 -13.51 -13.91
N ILE A 5 29.70 -14.19 -13.38
CA ILE A 5 28.86 -15.09 -14.18
C ILE A 5 28.27 -14.19 -15.25
N MET A 6 28.69 -14.37 -16.51
CA MET A 6 28.07 -13.68 -17.63
C MET A 6 26.64 -14.21 -17.71
N THR A 7 25.65 -13.34 -17.50
CA THR A 7 24.24 -13.67 -17.69
C THR A 7 24.04 -14.22 -19.10
N ASN A 8 23.35 -15.35 -19.21
CA ASN A 8 23.02 -15.98 -20.49
C ASN A 8 22.31 -14.95 -21.40
N GLU A 9 22.71 -14.86 -22.67
CA GLU A 9 22.16 -13.86 -23.62
C GLU A 9 20.64 -13.96 -23.73
N THR A 10 20.10 -15.18 -23.75
CA THR A 10 18.65 -15.45 -23.81
C THR A 10 17.93 -14.89 -22.59
N ALA A 11 18.51 -15.07 -21.40
CA ALA A 11 17.96 -14.56 -20.15
C ALA A 11 18.01 -13.03 -20.11
N GLN A 12 19.07 -12.41 -20.62
CA GLN A 12 19.18 -10.96 -20.70
C GLN A 12 18.14 -10.37 -21.66
N GLN A 13 17.97 -10.94 -22.86
CA GLN A 13 16.95 -10.52 -23.82
C GLN A 13 15.53 -10.65 -23.26
N LEU A 14 15.27 -11.69 -22.46
CA LEU A 14 14.01 -11.86 -21.73
C LEU A 14 13.79 -10.73 -20.71
N ILE A 15 14.80 -10.44 -19.88
CA ILE A 15 14.71 -9.39 -18.86
C ILE A 15 14.45 -8.02 -19.52
N ASP A 16 15.16 -7.72 -20.59
CA ASP A 16 15.01 -6.44 -21.29
C ASP A 16 13.62 -6.31 -21.93
N ARG A 17 13.10 -7.37 -22.56
CA ARG A 17 11.71 -7.41 -23.08
C ARG A 17 10.69 -7.24 -21.96
N SER A 18 10.88 -7.96 -20.85
CA SER A 18 9.97 -7.91 -19.69
C SER A 18 9.87 -6.49 -19.13
N ASN A 19 11.02 -5.83 -18.97
CA ASN A 19 11.09 -4.47 -18.47
C ASN A 19 10.43 -3.47 -19.42
N ARG A 20 10.59 -3.63 -20.75
CA ARG A 20 9.89 -2.78 -21.74
C ARG A 20 8.38 -2.99 -21.72
N LEU A 21 7.92 -4.24 -21.74
CA LEU A 21 6.49 -4.57 -21.69
C LEU A 21 5.86 -4.07 -20.39
N GLY A 22 6.50 -4.30 -19.25
CA GLY A 22 6.01 -3.89 -17.93
C GLY A 22 6.18 -2.40 -17.61
N ALA A 23 6.91 -1.63 -18.42
CA ALA A 23 7.01 -0.18 -18.26
C ALA A 23 5.75 0.57 -18.74
N ASP A 24 4.93 -0.05 -19.59
CA ASP A 24 3.62 0.50 -20.01
C ASP A 24 2.48 -0.28 -19.35
N PRO A 25 1.76 0.33 -18.37
CA PRO A 25 0.61 -0.29 -17.70
C PRO A 25 -0.54 -0.70 -18.64
N LYS A 26 -0.56 -0.22 -19.89
CA LYS A 26 -1.54 -0.68 -20.90
C LYS A 26 -1.29 -2.12 -21.33
N ASN A 27 -0.05 -2.59 -21.24
CA ASN A 27 0.33 -3.92 -21.66
C ASN A 27 0.03 -4.96 -20.60
N THR A 28 0.19 -4.62 -19.32
CA THR A 28 0.00 -5.53 -18.19
C THR A 28 -0.20 -4.79 -16.88
N ASN A 29 -0.93 -5.41 -15.95
CA ASN A 29 -1.14 -4.88 -14.61
C ASN A 29 0.14 -4.94 -13.76
N TYR A 30 0.22 -4.09 -12.73
CA TYR A 30 1.31 -4.10 -11.74
C TYR A 30 1.43 -5.47 -11.06
N ALA A 31 2.65 -6.02 -11.00
CA ALA A 31 2.93 -7.37 -10.49
C ALA A 31 2.19 -8.53 -11.22
N GLY A 32 1.42 -8.25 -12.28
CA GLY A 32 0.77 -9.23 -13.15
C GLY A 32 1.64 -9.63 -14.35
N GLY A 33 1.14 -10.56 -15.16
CA GLY A 33 1.80 -11.09 -16.35
C GLY A 33 3.03 -11.96 -16.10
N ASN A 34 3.38 -12.81 -17.07
CA ASN A 34 4.56 -13.65 -17.08
C ASN A 34 5.20 -13.64 -18.47
N THR A 35 6.52 -13.64 -18.51
CA THR A 35 7.29 -13.71 -19.76
C THR A 35 8.30 -14.85 -19.64
N SER A 36 8.62 -15.50 -20.76
CA SER A 36 9.60 -16.56 -20.78
C SER A 36 10.45 -16.60 -22.05
N ALA A 37 11.59 -17.26 -21.92
CA ALA A 37 12.46 -17.61 -23.02
C ALA A 37 13.00 -19.03 -22.82
N LYS A 38 13.08 -19.78 -23.91
CA LYS A 38 13.71 -21.09 -23.99
C LYS A 38 15.02 -20.95 -24.74
N GLY A 39 16.08 -21.59 -24.26
CA GLY A 39 17.39 -21.53 -24.91
C GLY A 39 18.37 -22.50 -24.27
N THR A 40 19.63 -22.45 -24.70
CA THR A 40 20.66 -23.39 -24.28
C THR A 40 21.64 -22.74 -23.32
N ASP A 41 22.06 -23.49 -22.29
CA ASP A 41 23.19 -23.16 -21.42
C ASP A 41 24.07 -24.40 -21.22
N ILE A 42 25.15 -24.28 -20.44
CA ILE A 42 26.00 -25.40 -20.05
C ILE A 42 25.60 -25.91 -18.67
N ASP A 43 25.27 -27.19 -18.58
CA ASP A 43 24.94 -27.82 -17.31
C ASP A 43 26.22 -27.89 -16.45
N PRO A 44 26.25 -27.26 -15.26
CA PRO A 44 27.47 -27.16 -14.46
C PRO A 44 27.90 -28.50 -13.85
N VAL A 45 27.04 -29.52 -13.87
CA VAL A 45 27.33 -30.86 -13.35
C VAL A 45 27.90 -31.74 -14.45
N THR A 46 27.35 -31.67 -15.66
CA THR A 46 27.75 -32.56 -16.77
C THR A 46 28.74 -31.93 -17.75
N GLY A 47 28.79 -30.60 -17.84
CA GLY A 47 29.55 -29.87 -18.84
C GLY A 47 28.92 -29.88 -20.24
N GLU A 48 27.76 -30.52 -20.41
CA GLU A 48 27.06 -30.64 -21.69
C GLU A 48 26.04 -29.51 -21.89
N PRO A 49 25.72 -29.17 -23.16
CA PRO A 49 24.62 -28.27 -23.46
C PRO A 49 23.29 -28.79 -22.89
N VAL A 50 22.50 -27.88 -22.32
CA VAL A 50 21.19 -28.14 -21.74
C VAL A 50 20.18 -27.10 -22.18
N GLU A 51 18.99 -27.55 -22.57
CA GLU A 51 17.86 -26.66 -22.83
C GLU A 51 17.17 -26.25 -21.52
N LEU A 52 17.06 -24.94 -21.34
CA LEU A 52 16.48 -24.30 -20.17
C LEU A 52 15.28 -23.43 -20.56
N LEU A 53 14.34 -23.35 -19.63
CA LEU A 53 13.25 -22.39 -19.59
C LEU A 53 13.56 -21.34 -18.54
N TRP A 54 13.77 -20.09 -18.95
CA TRP A 54 13.76 -18.94 -18.05
C TRP A 54 12.35 -18.33 -18.09
N VAL A 55 11.72 -18.19 -16.93
CA VAL A 55 10.38 -17.59 -16.81
C VAL A 55 10.35 -16.64 -15.62
N LYS A 56 9.59 -15.55 -15.73
CA LYS A 56 9.30 -14.69 -14.57
C LYS A 56 8.69 -15.53 -13.44
N GLY A 57 9.34 -15.57 -12.28
CA GLY A 57 8.83 -16.32 -11.14
C GLY A 57 7.68 -15.60 -10.42
N SER A 58 7.11 -16.28 -9.42
CA SER A 58 5.97 -15.79 -8.64
C SER A 58 6.30 -14.50 -7.86
N GLY A 59 5.40 -13.52 -7.89
CA GLY A 59 5.44 -12.31 -7.06
C GLY A 59 6.36 -11.18 -7.52
N GLY A 60 7.04 -11.30 -8.66
CA GLY A 60 7.85 -10.25 -9.27
C GLY A 60 7.06 -9.35 -10.23
N ASP A 61 7.49 -8.09 -10.38
CA ASP A 61 6.94 -7.13 -11.35
C ASP A 61 7.75 -7.17 -12.66
N LEU A 62 7.07 -7.14 -13.81
CA LEU A 62 7.70 -7.24 -15.12
C LEU A 62 8.58 -6.02 -15.44
N GLY A 63 8.13 -4.81 -15.08
CA GLY A 63 8.81 -3.55 -15.38
C GLY A 63 10.12 -3.35 -14.62
N THR A 64 10.33 -4.15 -13.56
CA THR A 64 11.52 -4.10 -12.69
C THR A 64 12.20 -5.45 -12.53
N LEU A 65 11.95 -6.37 -13.46
CA LEU A 65 12.47 -7.73 -13.42
C LEU A 65 14.00 -7.75 -13.46
N LYS A 66 14.57 -8.59 -12.60
CA LYS A 66 16.01 -8.90 -12.54
C LYS A 66 16.20 -10.41 -12.63
N GLU A 67 17.43 -10.83 -12.89
CA GLU A 67 17.80 -12.26 -13.00
C GLU A 67 17.37 -13.08 -11.77
N SER A 68 17.50 -12.52 -10.57
CA SER A 68 17.04 -13.16 -9.32
C SER A 68 15.53 -13.42 -9.25
N GLY A 69 14.75 -12.74 -10.10
CA GLY A 69 13.30 -12.88 -10.25
C GLY A 69 12.88 -13.93 -11.28
N LEU A 70 13.83 -14.60 -11.95
CA LEU A 70 13.57 -15.68 -12.88
C LEU A 70 13.54 -17.02 -12.15
N ALA A 71 12.61 -17.89 -12.54
CA ALA A 71 12.69 -19.33 -12.31
C ALA A 71 13.38 -19.97 -13.53
N VAL A 72 14.32 -20.89 -13.28
CA VAL A 72 15.09 -21.56 -14.33
C VAL A 72 14.85 -23.05 -14.26
N LEU A 73 14.28 -23.64 -15.32
CA LEU A 73 13.84 -25.03 -15.35
C LEU A 73 14.48 -25.79 -16.52
N ARG A 74 14.83 -27.05 -16.30
CA ARG A 74 15.21 -28.04 -17.33
C ARG A 74 14.03 -28.33 -18.24
N LEU A 75 14.10 -27.91 -19.50
CA LEU A 75 12.94 -27.99 -20.41
C LEU A 75 12.55 -29.43 -20.72
N ASP A 76 13.51 -30.33 -20.86
CA ASP A 76 13.28 -31.77 -21.04
C ASP A 76 12.49 -32.38 -19.88
N ARG A 77 12.91 -32.10 -18.64
CA ARG A 77 12.22 -32.58 -17.44
C ARG A 77 10.84 -31.95 -17.29
N PHE A 78 10.73 -30.67 -17.60
CA PHE A 78 9.45 -29.96 -17.56
C PHE A 78 8.44 -30.58 -18.52
N ARG A 79 8.84 -30.87 -19.76
CA ARG A 79 7.96 -31.50 -20.74
C ARG A 79 7.60 -32.95 -20.38
N SER A 80 8.47 -33.67 -19.67
CA SER A 80 8.11 -34.99 -19.11
C SER A 80 7.02 -34.94 -18.03
N LEU A 81 6.70 -33.76 -17.47
CA LEU A 81 5.59 -33.64 -16.51
C LEU A 81 4.23 -33.97 -17.14
N VAL A 82 4.11 -33.89 -18.48
CA VAL A 82 2.90 -34.29 -19.21
C VAL A 82 2.58 -35.77 -18.98
N ASP A 83 3.60 -36.62 -18.90
CA ASP A 83 3.44 -38.09 -18.76
C ASP A 83 2.96 -38.51 -17.35
N VAL A 84 3.08 -37.62 -16.38
CA VAL A 84 2.70 -37.85 -14.97
C VAL A 84 1.59 -36.91 -14.50
N TYR A 85 1.03 -36.10 -15.40
CA TYR A 85 -0.05 -35.17 -15.07
C TYR A 85 -1.30 -35.94 -14.62
N PRO A 86 -1.78 -35.75 -13.37
CA PRO A 86 -2.85 -36.58 -12.81
C PRO A 86 -4.27 -36.17 -13.27
N GLY A 87 -4.41 -35.12 -14.08
CA GLY A 87 -5.68 -34.55 -14.51
C GLY A 87 -6.11 -33.33 -13.70
N VAL A 88 -7.20 -32.68 -14.14
CA VAL A 88 -7.68 -31.39 -13.61
C VAL A 88 -7.95 -31.43 -12.12
N ASP A 89 -8.59 -32.49 -11.62
CA ASP A 89 -8.97 -32.62 -10.20
C ASP A 89 -7.78 -32.62 -9.23
N ARG A 90 -6.57 -32.90 -9.74
CA ARG A 90 -5.33 -33.02 -8.98
C ARG A 90 -4.21 -32.15 -9.53
N GLU A 91 -4.54 -31.15 -10.36
CA GLU A 91 -3.52 -30.36 -11.05
C GLU A 91 -2.65 -29.51 -10.11
N ASP A 92 -3.15 -29.19 -8.91
CA ASP A 92 -2.39 -28.42 -7.91
C ASP A 92 -1.12 -29.16 -7.46
N GLU A 93 -1.07 -30.50 -7.60
CA GLU A 93 0.13 -31.31 -7.36
C GLU A 93 1.29 -30.93 -8.31
N MET A 94 0.98 -30.37 -9.49
CA MET A 94 1.98 -29.98 -10.48
C MET A 94 2.86 -28.81 -10.00
N VAL A 95 2.37 -27.98 -9.07
CA VAL A 95 3.18 -26.87 -8.54
C VAL A 95 4.39 -27.39 -7.78
N ALA A 96 4.21 -28.41 -6.95
CA ALA A 96 5.34 -29.07 -6.29
C ALA A 96 6.21 -29.85 -7.28
N ALA A 97 5.61 -30.37 -8.36
CA ALA A 97 6.36 -31.08 -9.40
C ALA A 97 7.37 -30.18 -10.12
N PHE A 98 7.09 -28.88 -10.27
CA PHE A 98 8.00 -27.92 -10.90
C PHE A 98 9.37 -27.85 -10.18
N ASP A 99 9.41 -28.04 -8.86
CA ASP A 99 10.66 -28.01 -8.08
C ASP A 99 11.66 -29.10 -8.53
N TYR A 100 11.17 -30.24 -9.03
CA TYR A 100 12.00 -31.34 -9.55
C TYR A 100 12.59 -31.05 -10.94
N THR A 101 12.12 -29.99 -11.58
CA THR A 101 12.57 -29.54 -12.90
C THR A 101 13.52 -28.34 -12.81
N LEU A 102 13.74 -27.76 -11.63
CA LEU A 102 14.62 -26.62 -11.44
C LEU A 102 16.09 -26.94 -11.84
N HIS A 103 16.73 -25.96 -12.48
CA HIS A 103 18.15 -25.99 -12.81
C HIS A 103 18.95 -25.08 -11.87
N GLY A 104 19.43 -25.65 -10.76
CA GLY A 104 20.20 -24.93 -9.74
C GLY A 104 19.42 -24.63 -8.46
N LYS A 105 19.98 -23.78 -7.59
CA LYS A 105 19.45 -23.47 -6.25
C LYS A 105 19.11 -21.98 -6.02
N GLY A 106 19.07 -21.16 -7.07
CA GLY A 106 18.87 -19.72 -6.94
C GLY A 106 17.99 -19.18 -8.07
N GLY A 107 16.85 -18.60 -7.69
CA GLY A 107 15.85 -18.04 -8.58
C GLY A 107 14.54 -17.86 -7.81
N ALA A 108 13.60 -17.11 -8.39
CA ALA A 108 12.24 -17.06 -7.85
C ALA A 108 11.54 -18.42 -8.03
N ALA A 109 10.54 -18.73 -7.19
CA ALA A 109 9.74 -19.93 -7.37
C ALA A 109 8.92 -19.84 -8.68
N PRO A 110 8.77 -20.94 -9.45
CA PRO A 110 7.94 -20.94 -10.65
C PRO A 110 6.47 -20.61 -10.29
N SER A 111 5.80 -19.82 -11.12
CA SER A 111 4.36 -19.54 -10.96
C SER A 111 3.53 -20.72 -11.48
N ILE A 112 2.23 -20.74 -11.17
CA ILE A 112 1.29 -21.70 -11.76
C ILE A 112 1.25 -21.60 -13.29
N ASP A 113 1.36 -20.39 -13.84
CA ASP A 113 1.36 -20.13 -15.28
C ASP A 113 2.60 -20.67 -16.00
N THR A 114 3.63 -21.13 -15.27
CA THR A 114 4.83 -21.75 -15.88
C THR A 114 4.49 -22.87 -16.87
N ALA A 115 3.36 -23.56 -16.68
CA ALA A 115 2.84 -24.55 -17.62
C ALA A 115 2.74 -24.03 -19.06
N MET A 116 2.10 -22.88 -19.30
CA MET A 116 1.95 -22.36 -20.67
C MET A 116 3.30 -21.94 -21.26
N HIS A 117 4.21 -21.46 -20.44
CA HIS A 117 5.55 -21.05 -20.87
C HIS A 117 6.44 -22.22 -21.27
N GLY A 118 6.30 -23.40 -20.65
CA GLY A 118 7.11 -24.58 -20.98
C GLY A 118 6.48 -25.53 -22.01
N LEU A 119 5.15 -25.63 -22.03
CA LEU A 119 4.41 -26.57 -22.89
C LEU A 119 4.15 -26.02 -24.30
N VAL A 120 3.93 -24.71 -24.45
CA VAL A 120 3.77 -24.09 -25.78
C VAL A 120 5.09 -24.19 -26.54
N ASP A 121 5.03 -24.81 -27.72
CA ASP A 121 6.19 -25.03 -28.58
C ASP A 121 6.55 -23.76 -29.37
N ALA A 122 7.17 -22.82 -28.66
CA ALA A 122 7.73 -21.58 -29.16
C ALA A 122 8.93 -21.15 -28.30
N ALA A 123 9.93 -20.50 -28.89
CA ALA A 123 11.13 -20.07 -28.18
C ALA A 123 10.81 -19.05 -27.07
N HIS A 124 9.90 -18.12 -27.33
CA HIS A 124 9.49 -17.09 -26.38
C HIS A 124 7.97 -17.06 -26.24
N VAL A 125 7.49 -16.88 -25.00
CA VAL A 125 6.07 -16.83 -24.67
C VAL A 125 5.85 -15.69 -23.69
N ASP A 126 4.86 -14.85 -23.96
CA ASP A 126 4.38 -13.78 -23.09
C ASP A 126 2.93 -14.06 -22.70
N HIS A 127 2.62 -13.89 -21.44
CA HIS A 127 1.27 -13.87 -20.90
C HIS A 127 1.06 -12.53 -20.22
N LEU A 128 0.11 -11.74 -20.71
CA LEU A 128 -0.07 -10.35 -20.29
C LEU A 128 -1.54 -10.07 -19.97
N HIS A 129 -1.76 -9.01 -19.19
CA HIS A 129 -3.08 -8.59 -18.71
C HIS A 129 -3.46 -7.17 -19.19
N PRO A 130 -3.51 -6.90 -20.51
CA PRO A 130 -3.90 -5.59 -21.04
C PRO A 130 -5.41 -5.36 -20.88
N ASP A 131 -5.81 -4.14 -20.52
CA ASP A 131 -7.23 -3.77 -20.38
C ASP A 131 -8.05 -4.13 -21.64
N SER A 132 -7.49 -3.88 -22.83
CA SER A 132 -8.14 -4.14 -24.13
C SER A 132 -8.34 -5.63 -24.42
N GLY A 133 -7.36 -6.47 -24.05
CA GLY A 133 -7.46 -7.92 -24.21
C GLY A 133 -8.44 -8.53 -23.22
N ILE A 134 -8.42 -8.08 -21.96
CA ILE A 134 -9.35 -8.55 -20.93
C ILE A 134 -10.78 -8.09 -21.23
N ALA A 135 -10.97 -6.90 -21.81
CA ALA A 135 -12.28 -6.44 -22.28
C ALA A 135 -12.92 -7.41 -23.29
N ILE A 136 -12.14 -7.95 -24.23
CA ILE A 136 -12.62 -8.99 -25.15
C ILE A 136 -12.83 -10.31 -24.40
N ALA A 137 -11.90 -10.68 -23.51
CA ALA A 137 -11.97 -11.90 -22.72
C ALA A 137 -13.19 -11.98 -21.79
N THR A 138 -13.71 -10.83 -21.35
CA THR A 138 -14.85 -10.70 -20.43
C THR A 138 -16.11 -10.17 -21.11
N ALA A 139 -16.10 -10.05 -22.44
CA ALA A 139 -17.32 -9.79 -23.20
C ALA A 139 -18.15 -11.07 -23.34
N ALA A 140 -19.48 -10.95 -23.24
CA ALA A 140 -20.40 -12.08 -23.38
C ALA A 140 -20.23 -12.88 -24.70
N ASP A 141 -19.77 -12.21 -25.76
CA ASP A 141 -19.48 -12.75 -27.09
C ASP A 141 -17.97 -12.74 -27.42
N GLY A 142 -17.11 -12.82 -26.40
CA GLY A 142 -15.65 -12.73 -26.52
C GLY A 142 -15.02 -13.69 -27.55
N GLU A 143 -15.53 -14.92 -27.67
CA GLU A 143 -15.10 -15.88 -28.70
C GLU A 143 -15.35 -15.35 -30.12
N ALA A 144 -16.57 -14.90 -30.40
CA ALA A 144 -16.94 -14.37 -31.70
C ALA A 144 -16.20 -13.05 -32.01
N LEU A 145 -16.02 -12.19 -31.00
CA LEU A 145 -15.22 -10.97 -31.11
C LEU A 145 -13.77 -11.29 -31.44
N THR A 146 -13.17 -12.28 -30.80
CA THR A 146 -11.78 -12.69 -31.06
C THR A 146 -11.59 -13.06 -32.53
N THR A 147 -12.46 -13.93 -33.07
CA THR A 147 -12.41 -14.27 -34.51
C THR A 147 -12.65 -13.06 -35.40
N LYS A 148 -13.57 -12.17 -35.04
CA LYS A 148 -13.89 -10.98 -35.82
C LYS A 148 -12.73 -9.97 -35.88
N ILE A 149 -12.02 -9.80 -34.76
CA ILE A 149 -10.94 -8.80 -34.62
C ILE A 149 -9.64 -9.31 -35.23
N PHE A 150 -9.29 -10.57 -34.97
CA PHE A 150 -7.97 -11.10 -35.28
C PHE A 150 -7.95 -12.15 -36.41
N GLY A 151 -9.11 -12.60 -36.87
CA GLY A 151 -9.21 -13.70 -37.83
C GLY A 151 -8.68 -15.00 -37.23
N ASP A 152 -7.75 -15.64 -37.92
CA ASP A 152 -7.10 -16.90 -37.55
C ASP A 152 -5.72 -16.71 -36.88
N LYS A 153 -5.28 -15.45 -36.71
CA LYS A 153 -3.98 -15.13 -36.10
C LYS A 153 -3.99 -15.19 -34.57
N VAL A 154 -5.12 -14.96 -33.93
CA VAL A 154 -5.31 -15.06 -32.48
C VAL A 154 -6.52 -15.92 -32.22
N VAL A 155 -6.35 -16.95 -31.39
CA VAL A 155 -7.38 -17.97 -31.16
C VAL A 155 -8.00 -17.80 -29.77
N TRP A 156 -9.30 -18.06 -29.64
CA TRP A 156 -9.99 -18.04 -28.36
C TRP A 156 -9.69 -19.32 -27.55
N VAL A 157 -9.46 -19.15 -26.25
CA VAL A 157 -9.42 -20.22 -25.26
C VAL A 157 -10.59 -19.99 -24.30
N PRO A 158 -11.53 -20.93 -24.16
CA PRO A 158 -12.58 -20.84 -23.15
C PRO A 158 -11.98 -20.68 -21.74
N TRP A 159 -12.76 -20.13 -20.80
CA TRP A 159 -12.32 -19.99 -19.41
C TRP A 159 -11.78 -21.33 -18.87
N ARG A 160 -10.57 -21.26 -18.33
CA ARG A 160 -9.90 -22.32 -17.58
C ARG A 160 -9.20 -21.68 -16.40
N ARG A 161 -9.27 -22.32 -15.24
CA ARG A 161 -8.44 -21.96 -14.10
C ARG A 161 -6.96 -21.99 -14.51
N PRO A 162 -6.14 -20.97 -14.12
CA PRO A 162 -4.71 -21.01 -14.33
C PRO A 162 -4.10 -22.29 -13.75
N GLY A 163 -3.30 -23.01 -14.55
CA GLY A 163 -2.91 -24.37 -14.20
C GLY A 163 -2.22 -25.14 -15.33
N PHE A 164 -1.91 -26.40 -15.07
CA PHE A 164 -1.19 -27.27 -16.03
C PHE A 164 -2.07 -27.60 -17.24
N GLN A 165 -3.38 -27.80 -17.03
CA GLN A 165 -4.31 -28.08 -18.12
C GLN A 165 -4.42 -26.91 -19.10
N LEU A 166 -4.44 -25.66 -18.61
CA LEU A 166 -4.45 -24.48 -19.48
C LEU A 166 -3.21 -24.45 -20.38
N GLY A 167 -2.03 -24.82 -19.86
CA GLY A 167 -0.82 -24.95 -20.65
C GLY A 167 -0.92 -26.00 -21.77
N LEU A 168 -1.56 -27.15 -21.49
CA LEU A 168 -1.83 -28.19 -22.49
C LEU A 168 -2.82 -27.71 -23.56
N ASP A 169 -3.89 -27.03 -23.16
CA ASP A 169 -4.92 -26.51 -24.06
C ASP A 169 -4.33 -25.49 -25.05
N ILE A 170 -3.48 -24.57 -24.57
CA ILE A 170 -2.80 -23.58 -25.43
C ILE A 170 -1.78 -24.27 -26.35
N ALA A 171 -1.04 -25.27 -25.86
CA ALA A 171 -0.07 -26.00 -26.67
C ALA A 171 -0.75 -26.74 -27.85
N GLU A 172 -1.91 -27.38 -27.62
CA GLU A 172 -2.68 -28.02 -28.69
C GLU A 172 -3.24 -26.98 -29.67
N ILE A 173 -3.68 -25.82 -29.20
CA ILE A 173 -4.11 -24.72 -30.07
C ILE A 173 -2.98 -24.24 -30.98
N LYS A 174 -1.77 -24.04 -30.45
CA LYS A 174 -0.61 -23.64 -31.26
C LYS A 174 -0.31 -24.69 -32.33
N LYS A 175 -0.37 -25.97 -31.98
CA LYS A 175 -0.12 -27.09 -32.90
C LYS A 175 -1.19 -27.18 -34.00
N ALA A 176 -2.46 -26.99 -33.65
CA ALA A 176 -3.57 -27.01 -34.60
C ALA A 176 -3.61 -25.76 -35.50
N ASN A 177 -3.03 -24.64 -35.05
CA ASN A 177 -3.03 -23.36 -35.75
C ASN A 177 -1.59 -22.82 -35.91
N PRO A 178 -0.77 -23.35 -36.84
CA PRO A 178 0.62 -22.92 -36.99
C PRO A 178 0.78 -21.43 -37.28
N GLN A 179 -0.20 -20.82 -37.95
CA GLN A 179 -0.27 -19.39 -38.28
C GLN A 179 -0.58 -18.50 -37.07
N ALA A 180 -1.11 -19.06 -35.98
CA ALA A 180 -1.46 -18.29 -34.80
C ALA A 180 -0.20 -17.76 -34.11
N ILE A 181 -0.30 -16.54 -33.62
CA ILE A 181 0.75 -15.81 -32.89
C ILE A 181 0.40 -15.62 -31.41
N GLY A 182 -0.82 -15.98 -31.00
CA GLY A 182 -1.29 -15.83 -29.65
C GLY A 182 -2.73 -16.34 -29.44
N THR A 183 -3.22 -16.15 -28.22
CA THR A 183 -4.60 -16.44 -27.82
C THR A 183 -5.20 -15.33 -26.96
N ILE A 184 -6.53 -15.21 -27.00
CA ILE A 184 -7.31 -14.55 -25.96
C ILE A 184 -7.80 -15.65 -25.00
N LEU A 185 -7.49 -15.49 -23.72
CA LEU A 185 -7.92 -16.40 -22.65
C LEU A 185 -9.20 -15.83 -22.02
N GLY A 186 -10.36 -16.43 -22.33
CA GLY A 186 -11.65 -15.98 -21.81
C GLY A 186 -11.62 -15.85 -20.29
N GLY A 187 -12.04 -14.71 -19.76
CA GLY A 187 -12.00 -14.36 -18.33
C GLY A 187 -10.63 -14.06 -17.71
N HIS A 188 -9.54 -14.03 -18.49
CA HIS A 188 -8.19 -13.92 -17.93
C HIS A 188 -7.31 -12.82 -18.56
N GLY A 189 -6.88 -12.98 -19.81
CA GLY A 189 -5.83 -12.14 -20.42
C GLY A 189 -5.44 -12.62 -21.80
N ILE A 190 -4.22 -12.31 -22.24
CA ILE A 190 -3.69 -12.73 -23.54
C ILE A 190 -2.45 -13.60 -23.38
N THR A 191 -2.19 -14.46 -24.35
CA THR A 191 -0.88 -15.11 -24.52
C THR A 191 -0.39 -14.80 -25.92
N ALA A 192 0.89 -14.50 -26.07
CA ALA A 192 1.56 -14.31 -27.35
C ALA A 192 2.86 -15.10 -27.38
N TRP A 193 3.33 -15.48 -28.57
CA TRP A 193 4.58 -16.23 -28.71
C TRP A 193 5.35 -15.83 -29.96
N GLY A 194 6.65 -16.13 -29.96
CA GLY A 194 7.54 -15.83 -31.08
C GLY A 194 8.84 -16.63 -31.07
N GLU A 195 9.52 -16.64 -32.21
CA GLU A 195 10.82 -17.32 -32.39
C GLU A 195 12.01 -16.55 -31.81
N SER A 196 11.84 -15.24 -31.54
CA SER A 196 12.83 -14.40 -30.86
C SER A 196 12.14 -13.50 -29.82
N SER A 197 12.95 -12.84 -28.98
CA SER A 197 12.42 -11.93 -27.97
C SER A 197 11.66 -10.77 -28.60
N GLU A 198 12.21 -10.19 -29.67
CA GLU A 198 11.61 -9.09 -30.42
C GLU A 198 10.33 -9.52 -31.13
N ALA A 199 10.28 -10.75 -31.67
CA ALA A 199 9.09 -11.28 -32.32
C ALA A 199 7.94 -11.50 -31.34
N ALA A 200 8.23 -12.03 -30.14
CA ALA A 200 7.23 -12.19 -29.09
C ALA A 200 6.71 -10.83 -28.61
N GLU A 201 7.60 -9.85 -28.38
CA GLU A 201 7.21 -8.48 -28.01
C GLU A 201 6.32 -7.84 -29.08
N ALA A 202 6.71 -7.92 -30.36
CA ALA A 202 5.93 -7.38 -31.46
C ALA A 202 4.55 -8.05 -31.59
N ASN A 203 4.46 -9.37 -31.39
CA ASN A 203 3.18 -10.07 -31.41
C ASN A 203 2.29 -9.66 -30.24
N SER A 204 2.84 -9.57 -29.03
CA SER A 204 2.14 -9.06 -27.84
C SER A 204 1.54 -7.68 -28.09
N LEU A 205 2.38 -6.72 -28.52
CA LEU A 205 1.95 -5.35 -28.79
C LEU A 205 0.92 -5.28 -29.92
N TRP A 206 1.10 -6.06 -31.00
CA TRP A 206 0.13 -6.11 -32.08
C TRP A 206 -1.25 -6.58 -31.62
N ILE A 207 -1.32 -7.62 -30.76
CA ILE A 207 -2.60 -8.09 -30.19
C ILE A 207 -3.27 -6.98 -29.38
N ILE A 208 -2.50 -6.31 -28.51
CA ILE A 208 -2.95 -5.25 -27.61
C ILE A 208 -3.48 -4.04 -28.40
N GLU A 209 -2.69 -3.55 -29.35
CA GLU A 209 -3.00 -2.38 -30.17
C GLU A 209 -4.18 -2.65 -31.11
N THR A 210 -4.27 -3.85 -31.67
CA THR A 210 -5.38 -4.25 -32.54
C THR A 210 -6.69 -4.34 -31.75
N ALA A 211 -6.67 -4.92 -30.55
CA ALA A 211 -7.82 -4.92 -29.64
C ALA A 211 -8.27 -3.49 -29.31
N GLN A 212 -7.33 -2.64 -28.89
CA GLN A 212 -7.63 -1.26 -28.52
C GLN A 212 -8.20 -0.45 -29.70
N SER A 213 -7.56 -0.53 -30.86
CA SER A 213 -8.01 0.16 -32.07
C SER A 213 -9.41 -0.27 -32.49
N TYR A 214 -9.74 -1.55 -32.32
CA TYR A 214 -11.08 -2.06 -32.61
C TYR A 214 -12.13 -1.53 -31.61
N ILE A 215 -11.82 -1.49 -30.31
CA ILE A 215 -12.68 -0.89 -29.28
C ILE A 215 -12.92 0.58 -29.59
N ASP A 216 -11.89 1.35 -29.90
CA ASP A 216 -12.00 2.78 -30.19
C ASP A 216 -12.84 3.06 -31.45
N ALA A 217 -12.72 2.21 -32.48
CA ALA A 217 -13.42 2.39 -33.74
C ALA A 217 -14.88 1.88 -33.74
N ASN A 218 -15.22 0.91 -32.88
CA ASN A 218 -16.51 0.22 -32.91
C ASN A 218 -17.30 0.32 -31.59
N GLY A 219 -16.73 0.92 -30.56
CA GLY A 219 -17.35 1.07 -29.25
C GLY A 219 -18.57 1.99 -29.26
N LYS A 220 -19.55 1.69 -28.40
CA LYS A 220 -20.66 2.60 -28.11
C LYS A 220 -20.14 3.89 -27.47
N ALA A 221 -20.81 5.01 -27.74
CA ALA A 221 -20.43 6.32 -27.18
C ALA A 221 -20.57 6.40 -25.65
N GLU A 222 -21.55 5.70 -25.07
CA GLU A 222 -21.84 5.68 -23.64
C GLU A 222 -21.76 4.23 -23.11
N PRO A 223 -20.55 3.67 -22.92
CA PRO A 223 -20.38 2.27 -22.52
C PRO A 223 -21.03 1.96 -21.17
N PHE A 224 -21.03 2.91 -20.25
CA PHE A 224 -21.69 2.73 -18.94
C PHE A 224 -23.14 3.22 -18.90
N GLY A 225 -23.75 3.52 -20.05
CA GLY A 225 -25.06 4.15 -20.14
C GLY A 225 -25.01 5.65 -19.84
N ALA A 226 -26.19 6.26 -19.76
CA ALA A 226 -26.31 7.70 -19.57
C ALA A 226 -25.81 8.14 -18.18
N ALA A 227 -25.49 9.44 -18.06
CA ALA A 227 -25.19 10.03 -16.76
C ALA A 227 -26.44 10.06 -15.86
N ARG A 228 -26.30 9.63 -14.60
CA ARG A 228 -27.34 9.70 -13.57
C ARG A 228 -27.43 11.11 -12.99
N GLU A 229 -28.63 11.66 -12.96
CA GLU A 229 -28.89 12.96 -12.35
C GLU A 229 -28.48 12.95 -10.86
N GLY A 230 -27.64 13.92 -10.47
CA GLY A 230 -27.16 14.07 -9.08
C GLY A 230 -25.95 13.20 -8.70
N PHE A 231 -25.39 12.38 -9.60
CA PHE A 231 -24.22 11.51 -9.31
C PHE A 231 -22.92 11.99 -9.97
N GLY A 232 -22.96 13.13 -10.69
CA GLY A 232 -21.78 13.72 -11.30
C GLY A 232 -20.70 14.12 -10.30
N ALA A 233 -19.46 14.23 -10.78
CA ALA A 233 -18.32 14.68 -9.98
C ALA A 233 -18.58 16.06 -9.34
N LEU A 234 -18.30 16.20 -8.04
CA LEU A 234 -18.25 17.50 -7.38
C LEU A 234 -17.03 18.28 -7.88
N GLY A 235 -16.95 19.58 -7.56
CA GLY A 235 -15.73 20.36 -7.77
C GLY A 235 -14.54 19.78 -7.00
N GLU A 236 -13.31 19.93 -7.49
CA GLU A 236 -12.11 19.31 -6.89
C GLU A 236 -11.97 19.59 -5.40
N ASP A 237 -12.06 20.86 -4.99
CA ASP A 237 -12.01 21.25 -3.58
C ASP A 237 -13.12 20.61 -2.74
N GLU A 238 -14.35 20.56 -3.27
CA GLU A 238 -15.50 19.93 -2.59
C GLU A 238 -15.29 18.42 -2.45
N ARG A 239 -14.70 17.76 -3.45
CA ARG A 239 -14.36 16.33 -3.40
C ARG A 239 -13.35 16.06 -2.30
N HIS A 240 -12.27 16.83 -2.23
CA HIS A 240 -11.21 16.59 -1.24
C HIS A 240 -11.68 16.89 0.18
N VAL A 241 -12.50 17.94 0.38
CA VAL A 241 -13.14 18.23 1.67
C VAL A 241 -14.07 17.11 2.09
N LYS A 242 -14.95 16.64 1.19
CA LYS A 242 -15.87 15.53 1.50
C LYS A 242 -15.12 14.22 1.71
N ALA A 243 -14.06 13.95 0.94
CA ALA A 243 -13.21 12.79 1.11
C ALA A 243 -12.52 12.79 2.48
N ALA A 244 -11.90 13.90 2.88
CA ALA A 244 -11.24 14.03 4.19
C ALA A 244 -12.24 13.83 5.35
N ALA A 245 -13.48 14.28 5.19
CA ALA A 245 -14.54 14.09 6.18
C ALA A 245 -15.04 12.63 6.30
N LEU A 246 -15.04 11.86 5.20
CA LEU A 246 -15.55 10.49 5.18
C LEU A 246 -14.48 9.43 5.48
N VAL A 247 -13.22 9.71 5.16
CA VAL A 247 -12.18 8.66 5.09
C VAL A 247 -11.90 7.97 6.42
N ALA A 248 -12.03 8.66 7.55
CA ALA A 248 -11.90 8.05 8.88
C ALA A 248 -12.98 6.98 9.12
N THR A 249 -14.23 7.27 8.74
CA THR A 249 -15.35 6.30 8.79
C THR A 249 -15.08 5.12 7.88
N ILE A 250 -14.71 5.40 6.62
CA ILE A 250 -14.47 4.36 5.61
C ILE A 250 -13.31 3.45 6.04
N ARG A 251 -12.27 4.01 6.68
CA ARG A 251 -11.18 3.20 7.23
C ARG A 251 -11.63 2.33 8.40
N GLY A 252 -12.46 2.85 9.30
CA GLY A 252 -13.06 2.05 10.38
C GLY A 252 -13.83 0.85 9.84
N ILE A 253 -14.62 1.06 8.77
CA ILE A 253 -15.32 0.02 8.02
C ILE A 253 -14.34 -1.02 7.44
N ALA A 254 -13.31 -0.56 6.73
CA ALA A 254 -12.31 -1.43 6.10
C ALA A 254 -11.39 -2.16 7.09
N SER A 255 -11.44 -1.77 8.38
CA SER A 255 -10.50 -2.23 9.41
C SER A 255 -11.13 -2.97 10.59
N ARG A 256 -12.40 -3.38 10.49
CA ARG A 256 -13.11 -4.08 11.57
C ARG A 256 -12.48 -5.43 11.89
N ASP A 257 -12.01 -6.16 10.87
CA ASP A 257 -11.35 -7.45 11.04
C ASP A 257 -9.85 -7.29 11.33
N LYS A 258 -9.16 -6.36 10.65
CA LYS A 258 -7.72 -6.07 10.79
C LYS A 258 -7.42 -4.63 10.41
N ALA A 259 -6.47 -3.98 11.09
CA ALA A 259 -6.05 -2.62 10.74
C ALA A 259 -5.54 -2.53 9.29
N MET A 260 -6.14 -1.64 8.49
CA MET A 260 -5.74 -1.36 7.11
C MET A 260 -5.23 0.08 6.94
N VAL A 261 -4.43 0.29 5.91
CA VAL A 261 -4.02 1.61 5.39
C VAL A 261 -4.79 1.88 4.10
N GLY A 262 -5.14 3.14 3.86
CA GLY A 262 -5.94 3.56 2.71
C GLY A 262 -5.17 4.29 1.62
N HIS A 263 -5.78 4.34 0.44
CA HIS A 263 -5.42 5.19 -0.69
C HIS A 263 -6.69 5.81 -1.26
N PHE A 264 -6.63 7.10 -1.57
CA PHE A 264 -7.72 7.84 -2.19
C PHE A 264 -7.32 8.27 -3.60
N THR A 265 -8.23 8.12 -4.55
CA THR A 265 -8.10 8.63 -5.91
C THR A 265 -9.42 9.19 -6.40
N ASP A 266 -9.35 10.34 -7.08
CA ASP A 266 -10.45 10.97 -7.80
C ASP A 266 -10.18 11.00 -9.32
N ASP A 267 -9.51 9.96 -9.84
CA ASP A 267 -9.25 9.79 -11.28
C ASP A 267 -10.55 9.97 -12.08
N ALA A 268 -10.45 10.73 -13.17
CA ALA A 268 -11.60 11.09 -14.00
C ALA A 268 -12.39 9.87 -14.51
N ARG A 269 -11.70 8.74 -14.77
CA ARG A 269 -12.35 7.49 -15.22
C ARG A 269 -13.18 6.84 -14.13
N VAL A 270 -12.74 6.95 -12.87
CA VAL A 270 -13.52 6.53 -11.70
C VAL A 270 -14.75 7.42 -11.56
N LEU A 271 -14.56 8.74 -11.61
CA LEU A 271 -15.67 9.70 -11.48
C LEU A 271 -16.72 9.53 -12.58
N GLU A 272 -16.30 9.32 -13.83
CA GLU A 272 -17.19 9.01 -14.95
C GLU A 272 -17.97 7.71 -14.70
N PHE A 273 -17.29 6.65 -14.26
CA PHE A 273 -17.95 5.39 -13.92
C PHE A 273 -18.99 5.59 -12.83
N LEU A 274 -18.67 6.28 -11.74
CA LEU A 274 -19.60 6.50 -10.62
C LEU A 274 -20.82 7.35 -10.99
N ALA A 275 -20.69 8.24 -11.97
CA ALA A 275 -21.77 9.07 -12.46
C ALA A 275 -22.73 8.33 -13.40
N SER A 276 -22.39 7.12 -13.85
CA SER A 276 -23.12 6.41 -14.91
C SER A 276 -24.30 5.56 -14.42
N GLU A 277 -25.29 5.33 -15.29
CA GLU A 277 -26.47 4.50 -15.04
C GLU A 277 -26.11 3.06 -14.64
N ASN A 278 -25.12 2.47 -15.32
CA ASN A 278 -24.74 1.08 -15.10
C ASN A 278 -23.75 0.87 -13.95
N ALA A 279 -23.28 1.93 -13.28
CA ALA A 279 -22.32 1.80 -12.18
C ALA A 279 -22.74 0.79 -11.09
N PRO A 280 -24.00 0.80 -10.58
CA PRO A 280 -24.41 -0.16 -9.55
C PRO A 280 -24.40 -1.61 -10.03
N ARG A 281 -24.86 -1.86 -11.27
CA ARG A 281 -24.87 -3.21 -11.86
C ARG A 281 -23.44 -3.72 -12.05
N LEU A 282 -22.57 -2.91 -12.63
CA LEU A 282 -21.19 -3.28 -12.94
C LEU A 282 -20.34 -3.43 -11.67
N ALA A 283 -20.55 -2.56 -10.68
CA ALA A 283 -19.92 -2.71 -9.37
C ALA A 283 -20.34 -4.02 -8.69
N ALA A 284 -21.62 -4.41 -8.78
CA ALA A 284 -22.10 -5.67 -8.21
C ALA A 284 -21.51 -6.92 -8.89
N LEU A 285 -21.23 -6.86 -10.20
CA LEU A 285 -20.57 -7.95 -10.94
C LEU A 285 -19.11 -8.16 -10.53
N GLY A 286 -18.45 -7.09 -10.07
CA GLY A 286 -17.10 -7.16 -9.53
C GLY A 286 -16.00 -7.18 -10.58
N THR A 287 -14.78 -7.51 -10.16
CA THR A 287 -13.58 -7.39 -10.98
C THR A 287 -13.42 -8.50 -12.04
N SER A 288 -12.51 -8.28 -12.99
CA SER A 288 -12.52 -8.95 -14.30
C SER A 288 -11.59 -10.13 -14.45
N CYS A 289 -10.55 -10.26 -13.62
CA CYS A 289 -9.58 -11.35 -13.75
C CYS A 289 -9.09 -11.88 -12.39
N PRO A 290 -8.49 -13.09 -12.36
CA PRO A 290 -8.04 -13.76 -11.13
C PRO A 290 -7.18 -12.90 -10.21
N ASP A 291 -6.22 -12.17 -10.78
CA ASP A 291 -5.29 -11.31 -10.03
C ASP A 291 -6.00 -10.16 -9.31
N HIS A 292 -7.13 -9.69 -9.86
CA HIS A 292 -7.89 -8.60 -9.26
C HIS A 292 -8.58 -9.03 -7.97
N PHE A 293 -9.17 -10.24 -7.91
CA PHE A 293 -9.92 -10.71 -6.74
C PHE A 293 -9.03 -10.80 -5.49
N LEU A 294 -7.79 -11.25 -5.66
CA LEU A 294 -6.82 -11.37 -4.56
C LEU A 294 -6.45 -10.02 -3.93
N ARG A 295 -6.65 -8.92 -4.67
CA ARG A 295 -6.26 -7.57 -4.24
C ARG A 295 -7.45 -6.66 -3.90
N THR A 296 -8.61 -6.92 -4.48
CA THR A 296 -9.78 -6.03 -4.42
C THR A 296 -11.01 -6.67 -3.77
N LYS A 297 -10.94 -7.96 -3.42
CA LYS A 297 -12.10 -8.84 -3.16
C LYS A 297 -12.99 -8.99 -4.39
N VAL A 298 -14.04 -9.80 -4.27
CA VAL A 298 -14.96 -10.08 -5.38
C VAL A 298 -15.74 -8.87 -5.88
N LYS A 299 -16.13 -7.93 -5.01
CA LYS A 299 -16.86 -6.71 -5.38
C LYS A 299 -16.52 -5.54 -4.45
N PRO A 300 -16.58 -4.27 -4.92
CA PRO A 300 -16.48 -3.10 -4.07
C PRO A 300 -17.75 -2.91 -3.23
N MET A 301 -17.68 -2.02 -2.24
CA MET A 301 -18.85 -1.39 -1.64
C MET A 301 -19.12 -0.05 -2.33
N LEU A 302 -20.36 0.21 -2.76
CA LEU A 302 -20.75 1.45 -3.44
C LEU A 302 -21.72 2.24 -2.57
N LEU A 303 -21.39 3.50 -2.26
CA LEU A 303 -22.34 4.40 -1.63
C LEU A 303 -23.47 4.72 -2.60
N ASP A 304 -24.70 4.44 -2.21
CA ASP A 304 -25.91 4.54 -3.02
C ASP A 304 -26.65 5.87 -2.84
N LEU A 305 -25.92 6.94 -2.54
CA LEU A 305 -26.44 8.30 -2.37
C LEU A 305 -25.94 9.25 -3.47
N PRO A 306 -26.73 10.31 -3.81
CA PRO A 306 -26.28 11.37 -4.70
C PRO A 306 -25.03 12.10 -4.19
N ALA A 307 -24.27 12.71 -5.11
CA ALA A 307 -23.02 13.41 -4.83
C ALA A 307 -23.18 14.53 -3.78
N ASN A 308 -24.34 15.21 -3.76
CA ASN A 308 -24.65 16.31 -2.85
C ASN A 308 -25.22 15.87 -1.48
N ALA A 309 -25.31 14.56 -1.20
CA ALA A 309 -25.69 14.08 0.13
C ALA A 309 -24.75 14.64 1.21
N SER A 310 -25.29 14.92 2.40
CA SER A 310 -24.49 15.43 3.51
C SER A 310 -23.42 14.43 3.94
N VAL A 311 -22.39 14.90 4.65
CA VAL A 311 -21.36 14.02 5.23
C VAL A 311 -22.01 13.08 6.23
N GLU A 312 -22.93 13.59 7.05
CA GLU A 312 -23.63 12.86 8.09
C GLU A 312 -24.48 11.72 7.51
N ASP A 313 -25.27 12.00 6.48
CA ASP A 313 -26.09 10.97 5.80
C ASP A 313 -25.21 9.93 5.11
N SER A 314 -24.09 10.38 4.51
CA SER A 314 -23.11 9.48 3.88
C SER A 314 -22.48 8.53 4.91
N ILE A 315 -22.08 9.05 6.09
CA ILE A 315 -21.52 8.23 7.19
C ILE A 315 -22.54 7.21 7.68
N ALA A 316 -23.79 7.64 7.92
CA ALA A 316 -24.85 6.75 8.37
C ALA A 316 -25.08 5.61 7.36
N ARG A 317 -25.22 5.95 6.08
CA ARG A 317 -25.46 4.96 5.03
C ARG A 317 -24.26 4.04 4.80
N LEU A 318 -23.02 4.55 4.89
CA LEU A 318 -21.81 3.72 4.81
C LEU A 318 -21.78 2.63 5.90
N LYS A 319 -22.21 2.95 7.13
CA LYS A 319 -22.27 1.98 8.24
C LYS A 319 -23.32 0.89 7.98
N GLU A 320 -24.48 1.25 7.44
CA GLU A 320 -25.51 0.28 7.03
C GLU A 320 -25.03 -0.63 5.89
N LEU A 321 -24.47 -0.03 4.83
CA LEU A 321 -23.90 -0.75 3.69
C LEU A 321 -22.76 -1.68 4.11
N HIS A 322 -22.01 -1.35 5.16
CA HIS A 322 -20.97 -2.24 5.68
C HIS A 322 -21.57 -3.53 6.27
N ASP A 323 -22.62 -3.43 7.08
CA ASP A 323 -23.29 -4.60 7.63
C ASP A 323 -23.94 -5.44 6.52
N GLU A 324 -24.55 -4.81 5.52
CA GLU A 324 -25.07 -5.47 4.31
C GLU A 324 -23.95 -6.18 3.53
N TYR A 325 -22.83 -5.50 3.27
CA TYR A 325 -21.67 -6.05 2.56
C TYR A 325 -21.09 -7.27 3.28
N ARG A 326 -20.94 -7.20 4.61
CA ARG A 326 -20.42 -8.32 5.41
C ARG A 326 -21.37 -9.52 5.36
N ALA A 327 -22.67 -9.30 5.42
CA ALA A 327 -23.67 -10.36 5.31
C ALA A 327 -23.64 -11.02 3.93
N ASP A 328 -23.59 -10.21 2.86
CA ASP A 328 -23.44 -10.67 1.48
C ASP A 328 -22.16 -11.50 1.28
N TYR A 329 -21.04 -11.02 1.82
CA TYR A 329 -19.75 -11.68 1.66
C TYR A 329 -19.69 -12.99 2.45
N GLN A 330 -20.32 -13.06 3.62
CA GLN A 330 -20.50 -14.32 4.35
C GLN A 330 -21.39 -15.29 3.57
N ALA A 331 -22.51 -14.82 3.00
CA ALA A 331 -23.40 -15.67 2.19
C ALA A 331 -22.70 -16.21 0.93
N TYR A 332 -21.87 -15.39 0.28
CA TYR A 332 -21.01 -15.81 -0.84
C TYR A 332 -20.03 -16.91 -0.40
N TYR A 333 -19.37 -16.75 0.76
CA TYR A 333 -18.49 -17.78 1.30
C TYR A 333 -19.27 -19.08 1.60
N ASP A 334 -20.39 -19.00 2.30
CA ASP A 334 -21.19 -20.18 2.70
C ASP A 334 -21.76 -20.94 1.49
N ALA A 335 -22.08 -20.24 0.40
CA ALA A 335 -22.61 -20.84 -0.82
C ALA A 335 -21.60 -21.66 -1.61
N HIS A 336 -20.29 -21.40 -1.45
CA HIS A 336 -19.22 -21.98 -2.27
C HIS A 336 -18.19 -22.77 -1.47
N ALA A 337 -18.07 -22.53 -0.16
CA ALA A 337 -17.13 -23.24 0.69
C ALA A 337 -17.44 -24.73 0.78
N THR A 338 -16.38 -25.53 0.76
CA THR A 338 -16.40 -26.96 1.02
C THR A 338 -15.75 -27.26 2.36
N ALA A 339 -15.79 -28.53 2.80
CA ALA A 339 -15.13 -28.94 4.04
C ALA A 339 -13.61 -28.68 4.06
N ASP A 340 -12.99 -28.59 2.89
CA ASP A 340 -11.54 -28.37 2.72
C ASP A 340 -11.19 -26.89 2.44
N SER A 341 -12.18 -26.00 2.35
CA SER A 341 -11.93 -24.57 2.11
C SER A 341 -11.25 -23.88 3.31
N PRO A 342 -10.25 -23.02 3.09
CA PRO A 342 -9.70 -22.16 4.14
C PRO A 342 -10.77 -21.27 4.78
N ALA A 343 -10.56 -20.88 6.03
CA ALA A 343 -11.45 -19.97 6.73
C ALA A 343 -11.54 -18.59 6.04
N ILE A 344 -12.71 -17.96 6.14
CA ILE A 344 -12.95 -16.61 5.63
C ILE A 344 -11.87 -15.61 6.09
N ARG A 345 -11.26 -14.89 5.13
CA ARG A 345 -10.14 -13.97 5.38
C ARG A 345 -10.60 -12.53 5.68
N GLY A 346 -11.60 -12.41 6.56
CA GLY A 346 -12.31 -11.16 6.83
C GLY A 346 -13.38 -10.83 5.79
N ALA A 347 -14.39 -10.06 6.17
CA ALA A 347 -15.56 -9.71 5.39
C ALA A 347 -15.66 -8.21 5.06
N ASP A 348 -14.68 -7.39 5.48
CA ASP A 348 -14.67 -5.96 5.18
C ASP A 348 -14.35 -5.64 3.70
N PRO A 349 -14.88 -4.55 3.13
CA PRO A 349 -14.57 -4.17 1.75
C PRO A 349 -13.13 -3.64 1.62
N LEU A 350 -12.47 -3.96 0.52
CA LEU A 350 -11.16 -3.38 0.18
C LEU A 350 -11.26 -2.18 -0.78
N ILE A 351 -12.37 -2.07 -1.51
CA ILE A 351 -12.67 -0.96 -2.41
C ILE A 351 -14.00 -0.35 -1.99
N VAL A 352 -14.00 0.95 -1.74
CA VAL A 352 -15.21 1.74 -1.42
C VAL A 352 -15.33 2.87 -2.42
N LEU A 353 -16.48 2.93 -3.07
CA LEU A 353 -16.80 3.85 -4.16
C LEU A 353 -17.81 4.90 -3.67
N VAL A 354 -17.48 6.18 -3.85
CA VAL A 354 -18.30 7.29 -3.33
C VAL A 354 -18.65 8.22 -4.50
N PRO A 355 -19.89 8.20 -5.00
CA PRO A 355 -20.31 9.08 -6.09
C PRO A 355 -20.05 10.55 -5.82
N GLY A 356 -19.65 11.26 -6.86
CA GLY A 356 -19.23 12.65 -6.77
C GLY A 356 -17.84 12.88 -6.18
N VAL A 357 -17.24 11.90 -5.48
CA VAL A 357 -15.99 12.06 -4.71
C VAL A 357 -14.83 11.25 -5.28
N GLY A 358 -14.98 9.93 -5.44
CA GLY A 358 -13.90 9.07 -5.93
C GLY A 358 -13.90 7.67 -5.33
N MET A 359 -12.72 7.05 -5.31
CA MET A 359 -12.49 5.69 -4.81
C MET A 359 -11.50 5.68 -3.65
N PHE A 360 -11.83 4.86 -2.64
CA PHE A 360 -10.98 4.55 -1.50
C PHE A 360 -10.60 3.08 -1.57
N SER A 361 -9.32 2.77 -1.55
CA SER A 361 -8.79 1.41 -1.57
C SER A 361 -7.94 1.12 -0.34
N TYR A 362 -7.97 -0.12 0.14
CA TYR A 362 -7.37 -0.50 1.43
C TYR A 362 -6.47 -1.73 1.30
N GLY A 363 -5.44 -1.78 2.13
CA GLY A 363 -4.52 -2.91 2.21
C GLY A 363 -3.68 -2.89 3.49
N ALA A 364 -2.93 -3.96 3.72
CA ALA A 364 -2.11 -4.13 4.93
C ALA A 364 -0.98 -3.07 5.07
N ASN A 365 -0.64 -2.41 3.96
CA ASN A 365 0.23 -1.24 3.90
C ASN A 365 -0.19 -0.34 2.73
N LYS A 366 0.35 0.88 2.67
CA LYS A 366 -0.02 1.86 1.63
C LYS A 366 0.25 1.40 0.20
N GLN A 367 1.37 0.72 -0.06
CA GLN A 367 1.65 0.18 -1.39
C GLN A 367 0.55 -0.79 -1.83
N THR A 368 0.17 -1.74 -0.97
CA THR A 368 -0.91 -2.69 -1.28
C THR A 368 -2.26 -1.99 -1.46
N ALA A 369 -2.55 -0.95 -0.68
CA ALA A 369 -3.76 -0.15 -0.82
C ALA A 369 -3.81 0.61 -2.16
N ARG A 370 -2.71 1.25 -2.57
CA ARG A 370 -2.60 1.93 -3.87
C ARG A 370 -2.76 0.94 -5.02
N VAL A 371 -2.05 -0.18 -4.96
CA VAL A 371 -2.10 -1.25 -5.98
C VAL A 371 -3.52 -1.80 -6.10
N ALA A 372 -4.25 -2.00 -4.99
CA ALA A 372 -5.66 -2.39 -5.06
C ALA A 372 -6.54 -1.37 -5.81
N GLY A 373 -6.28 -0.08 -5.61
CA GLY A 373 -6.96 1.00 -6.36
C GLY A 373 -6.62 0.98 -7.85
N GLU A 374 -5.35 0.77 -8.20
CA GLU A 374 -4.90 0.62 -9.60
C GLU A 374 -5.58 -0.57 -10.27
N PHE A 375 -5.63 -1.72 -9.60
CA PHE A 375 -6.33 -2.91 -10.10
C PHE A 375 -7.83 -2.66 -10.32
N TYR A 376 -8.49 -1.94 -9.41
CA TYR A 376 -9.90 -1.64 -9.60
C TYR A 376 -10.14 -0.62 -10.72
N LEU A 377 -9.21 0.32 -10.93
CA LEU A 377 -9.23 1.22 -12.08
C LEU A 377 -9.05 0.46 -13.41
N ASN A 378 -8.18 -0.56 -13.44
CA ASN A 378 -8.11 -1.49 -14.57
C ASN A 378 -9.44 -2.21 -14.78
N ALA A 379 -10.08 -2.71 -13.71
CA ALA A 379 -11.40 -3.34 -13.82
C ALA A 379 -12.45 -2.38 -14.41
N ILE A 380 -12.45 -1.09 -14.04
CA ILE A 380 -13.31 -0.07 -14.67
C ILE A 380 -13.02 0.04 -16.17
N ASN A 381 -11.75 0.10 -16.58
CA ASN A 381 -11.40 0.19 -18.01
C ASN A 381 -11.80 -1.08 -18.79
N VAL A 382 -11.66 -2.25 -18.18
CA VAL A 382 -12.10 -3.53 -18.75
C VAL A 382 -13.62 -3.53 -18.92
N MET A 383 -14.37 -3.16 -17.88
CA MET A 383 -15.83 -3.01 -17.96
C MET A 383 -16.21 -2.04 -19.08
N ARG A 384 -15.48 -0.92 -19.22
CA ARG A 384 -15.68 0.06 -20.29
C ARG A 384 -15.53 -0.60 -21.66
N GLY A 385 -14.40 -1.28 -21.90
CA GLY A 385 -14.13 -1.93 -23.18
C GLY A 385 -15.14 -3.03 -23.52
N ALA A 386 -15.50 -3.85 -22.53
CA ALA A 386 -16.46 -4.93 -22.70
C ALA A 386 -17.88 -4.39 -23.00
N GLU A 387 -18.33 -3.35 -22.29
CA GLU A 387 -19.64 -2.73 -22.51
C GLU A 387 -19.68 -1.86 -23.78
N SER A 388 -18.53 -1.32 -24.21
CA SER A 388 -18.38 -0.65 -25.50
C SER A 388 -18.69 -1.57 -26.67
N LEU A 389 -18.21 -2.81 -26.63
CA LEU A 389 -18.38 -3.77 -27.72
C LEU A 389 -19.62 -4.66 -27.55
N SER A 390 -19.95 -5.01 -26.30
CA SER A 390 -20.93 -6.04 -25.95
C SER A 390 -21.49 -5.78 -24.54
N THR A 391 -21.58 -6.82 -23.70
CA THR A 391 -21.94 -6.80 -22.28
C THR A 391 -20.82 -7.43 -21.48
N TYR A 392 -20.43 -6.79 -20.37
CA TYR A 392 -19.46 -7.33 -19.43
C TYR A 392 -20.03 -8.54 -18.71
N SER A 393 -19.30 -9.66 -18.80
CA SER A 393 -19.63 -10.96 -18.25
C SER A 393 -18.37 -11.58 -17.64
N PRO A 394 -18.05 -11.27 -16.36
CA PRO A 394 -16.92 -11.88 -15.69
C PRO A 394 -17.17 -13.37 -15.42
N ILE A 395 -16.16 -14.05 -14.92
CA ILE A 395 -16.27 -15.45 -14.49
C ILE A 395 -17.32 -15.62 -13.38
N SER A 396 -17.85 -16.84 -13.23
CA SER A 396 -18.87 -17.12 -12.21
C SER A 396 -18.34 -16.97 -10.78
N ASP A 397 -19.24 -16.72 -9.81
CA ASP A 397 -18.85 -16.57 -8.41
C ASP A 397 -18.20 -17.82 -7.81
N ALA A 398 -18.57 -19.01 -8.27
CA ALA A 398 -17.90 -20.26 -7.88
C ALA A 398 -16.41 -20.27 -8.33
N GLU A 399 -16.13 -19.76 -9.53
CA GLU A 399 -14.76 -19.64 -10.04
C GLU A 399 -13.97 -18.56 -9.28
N LYS A 400 -14.60 -17.42 -8.97
CA LYS A 400 -14.01 -16.39 -8.11
C LYS A 400 -13.63 -16.97 -6.74
N PHE A 401 -14.51 -17.78 -6.15
CA PHE A 401 -14.28 -18.42 -4.86
C PHE A 401 -13.08 -19.38 -4.91
N ASN A 402 -13.03 -20.23 -5.94
CA ASN A 402 -11.94 -21.18 -6.15
C ASN A 402 -10.57 -20.50 -6.28
N ILE A 403 -10.53 -19.28 -6.83
CA ILE A 403 -9.31 -18.46 -6.93
C ILE A 403 -8.98 -17.80 -5.59
N GLU A 404 -9.96 -17.14 -4.96
CA GLU A 404 -9.75 -16.38 -3.72
C GLU A 404 -9.31 -17.28 -2.57
N TYR A 405 -9.90 -18.47 -2.45
CA TYR A 405 -9.67 -19.45 -1.39
C TYR A 405 -8.75 -20.59 -1.82
N TRP A 406 -7.97 -20.38 -2.88
CA TRP A 406 -7.05 -21.39 -3.38
C TRP A 406 -5.99 -21.78 -2.34
N ALA A 407 -5.80 -23.07 -2.12
CA ALA A 407 -4.83 -23.61 -1.16
C ALA A 407 -3.38 -23.16 -1.45
N LEU A 408 -3.03 -22.98 -2.72
CA LEU A 408 -1.70 -22.47 -3.10
C LEU A 408 -1.49 -21.02 -2.67
N GLU A 409 -2.53 -20.19 -2.79
CA GLU A 409 -2.48 -18.82 -2.31
C GLU A 409 -2.42 -18.76 -0.78
N GLU A 410 -3.16 -19.64 -0.09
CA GLU A 410 -3.07 -19.81 1.35
C GLU A 410 -1.64 -20.17 1.80
N ALA A 411 -0.99 -21.10 1.09
CA ALA A 411 0.39 -21.48 1.37
C ALA A 411 1.38 -20.33 1.18
N LYS A 412 1.14 -19.43 0.21
CA LYS A 412 1.96 -18.20 0.05
C LYS A 412 1.78 -17.26 1.23
N LEU A 413 0.54 -17.00 1.64
CA LEU A 413 0.22 -16.13 2.77
C LEU A 413 0.85 -16.64 4.08
N GLN A 414 0.83 -17.95 4.32
CA GLN A 414 1.42 -18.57 5.51
C GLN A 414 2.97 -18.49 5.55
N ARG A 415 3.62 -18.36 4.39
CA ARG A 415 5.08 -18.21 4.27
C ARG A 415 5.56 -16.77 4.41
N MET A 416 4.65 -15.79 4.40
CA MET A 416 5.02 -14.39 4.53
C MET A 416 5.69 -14.12 5.89
N PRO A 417 6.71 -13.25 5.94
CA PRO A 417 7.30 -12.86 7.21
C PRO A 417 6.24 -12.21 8.10
N LYS A 418 6.40 -12.37 9.42
CA LYS A 418 5.52 -11.70 10.38
C LYS A 418 5.54 -10.18 10.11
N PRO A 419 4.37 -9.51 10.13
CA PRO A 419 4.30 -8.07 10.01
C PRO A 419 5.21 -7.37 11.02
N LYS A 420 5.79 -6.25 10.62
CA LYS A 420 6.50 -5.38 11.57
C LYS A 420 5.52 -4.80 12.59
N THR A 421 6.02 -4.41 13.76
CA THR A 421 5.19 -4.06 14.92
C THR A 421 4.25 -2.87 14.69
N HIS A 422 4.61 -1.94 13.80
CA HIS A 422 3.80 -0.76 13.47
C HIS A 422 3.24 -0.81 12.05
N GLN A 423 3.33 -1.96 11.36
CA GLN A 423 2.67 -2.15 10.08
C GLN A 423 1.15 -1.96 10.24
N GLY A 424 0.55 -1.23 9.30
CA GLY A 424 -0.88 -0.89 9.36
C GLY A 424 -1.18 0.38 10.16
N ARG A 425 -0.17 1.00 10.79
CA ARG A 425 -0.33 2.24 11.56
C ARG A 425 0.12 3.48 10.80
N ILE A 426 -0.54 4.61 11.05
CA ILE A 426 -0.29 5.91 10.43
C ILE A 426 0.13 6.92 11.51
N ALA A 427 1.34 7.46 11.38
CA ALA A 427 1.96 8.34 12.36
C ALA A 427 2.08 9.79 11.86
N PHE A 428 1.47 10.72 12.57
CA PHE A 428 1.65 12.16 12.37
C PHE A 428 2.64 12.71 13.39
N VAL A 429 3.81 13.15 12.94
CA VAL A 429 4.89 13.64 13.83
C VAL A 429 5.15 15.10 13.53
N THR A 430 4.89 15.97 14.51
CA THR A 430 5.11 17.42 14.39
C THR A 430 6.57 17.81 14.66
N GLY A 431 7.10 18.82 13.99
CA GLY A 431 8.52 19.21 14.08
C GLY A 431 9.46 18.08 13.64
N ALA A 432 9.06 17.30 12.65
CA ALA A 432 9.72 16.05 12.27
C ALA A 432 10.77 16.20 11.16
N ALA A 433 11.03 17.42 10.67
CA ALA A 433 12.08 17.62 9.68
C ALA A 433 13.51 17.52 10.29
N SER A 434 13.64 17.55 11.62
CA SER A 434 14.93 17.45 12.30
C SER A 434 14.85 16.83 13.71
N GLY A 435 16.00 16.60 14.33
CA GLY A 435 16.12 16.25 15.75
C GLY A 435 15.32 15.02 16.21
N ILE A 436 14.70 15.17 17.37
CA ILE A 436 13.88 14.13 18.01
C ILE A 436 12.73 13.70 17.09
N GLY A 437 12.02 14.64 16.48
CA GLY A 437 10.92 14.35 15.57
C GLY A 437 11.36 13.51 14.37
N LYS A 438 12.48 13.87 13.74
CA LYS A 438 13.05 13.07 12.63
C LYS A 438 13.44 11.67 13.08
N ALA A 439 14.10 11.53 14.23
CA ALA A 439 14.47 10.21 14.76
C ALA A 439 13.25 9.32 15.08
N ILE A 440 12.18 9.91 15.62
CA ILE A 440 10.90 9.23 15.85
C ILE A 440 10.30 8.77 14.51
N ALA A 441 10.22 9.67 13.54
CA ALA A 441 9.71 9.38 12.20
C ALA A 441 10.50 8.24 11.52
N THR A 442 11.84 8.30 11.57
CA THR A 442 12.71 7.24 11.06
C THR A 442 12.47 5.90 11.76
N ARG A 443 12.34 5.89 13.09
CA ARG A 443 12.11 4.65 13.83
C ARG A 443 10.77 4.03 13.49
N LEU A 444 9.69 4.82 13.44
CA LEU A 444 8.35 4.32 13.12
C LEU A 444 8.25 3.79 11.68
N ALA A 445 8.85 4.49 10.72
CA ALA A 445 8.91 4.03 9.32
C ALA A 445 9.70 2.72 9.19
N ALA A 446 10.84 2.60 9.88
CA ALA A 446 11.63 1.37 9.91
C ALA A 446 10.83 0.16 10.45
N GLU A 447 9.84 0.42 11.32
CA GLU A 447 8.95 -0.57 11.94
C GLU A 447 7.61 -0.74 11.21
N GLY A 448 7.50 -0.17 10.00
CA GLY A 448 6.40 -0.42 9.07
C GLY A 448 5.24 0.58 9.11
N ALA A 449 5.31 1.63 9.92
CA ALA A 449 4.29 2.69 9.92
C ALA A 449 4.37 3.53 8.64
N CYS A 450 3.23 4.03 8.17
CA CYS A 450 3.19 5.18 7.26
C CYS A 450 3.40 6.46 8.08
N VAL A 451 4.29 7.35 7.65
CA VAL A 451 4.71 8.51 8.46
C VAL A 451 4.46 9.82 7.74
N VAL A 452 3.75 10.72 8.41
CA VAL A 452 3.62 12.13 8.02
C VAL A 452 4.63 12.95 8.81
N VAL A 453 5.58 13.51 8.08
CA VAL A 453 6.57 14.47 8.57
C VAL A 453 5.91 15.85 8.51
N ALA A 454 5.41 16.33 9.63
CA ALA A 454 4.78 17.65 9.72
C ALA A 454 5.78 18.67 10.27
N ASP A 455 6.04 19.73 9.53
CA ASP A 455 6.96 20.80 9.94
C ASP A 455 6.49 22.17 9.44
N LEU A 456 6.99 23.25 10.03
CA LEU A 456 6.68 24.61 9.58
C LEU A 456 7.22 24.85 8.15
N ASP A 457 8.36 24.24 7.84
CA ASP A 457 9.04 24.34 6.56
C ASP A 457 8.72 23.12 5.67
N LEU A 458 7.90 23.35 4.63
CA LEU A 458 7.44 22.30 3.73
C LEU A 458 8.59 21.60 3.01
N GLU A 459 9.58 22.35 2.52
CA GLU A 459 10.69 21.79 1.74
C GLU A 459 11.53 20.86 2.62
N LYS A 460 11.81 21.26 3.87
CA LYS A 460 12.51 20.40 4.82
C LYS A 460 11.69 19.17 5.21
N ALA A 461 10.37 19.32 5.38
CA ALA A 461 9.49 18.18 5.66
C ALA A 461 9.50 17.16 4.51
N GLN A 462 9.40 17.62 3.27
CA GLN A 462 9.45 16.78 2.07
C GLN A 462 10.80 16.09 1.90
N ALA A 463 11.90 16.81 2.10
CA ALA A 463 13.25 16.24 2.06
C ALA A 463 13.44 15.14 3.12
N ALA A 464 13.01 15.40 4.36
CA ALA A 464 13.08 14.41 5.43
C ALA A 464 12.19 13.19 5.16
N ALA A 465 10.99 13.35 4.59
CA ALA A 465 10.12 12.24 4.20
C ALA A 465 10.75 11.38 3.09
N ALA A 466 11.37 12.00 2.08
CA ALA A 466 12.05 11.30 1.00
C ALA A 466 13.23 10.45 1.47
N GLU A 467 13.90 10.83 2.57
CA GLU A 467 14.93 10.00 3.22
C GLU A 467 14.35 8.73 3.88
N LEU A 468 13.06 8.74 4.27
CA LEU A 468 12.40 7.58 4.88
C LEU A 468 11.92 6.56 3.84
N GLY A 469 11.56 7.04 2.64
CA GLY A 469 11.08 6.21 1.54
C GLY A 469 10.26 7.00 0.52
N GLY A 470 9.62 6.28 -0.40
CA GLY A 470 8.65 6.88 -1.33
C GLY A 470 7.38 7.33 -0.62
N THR A 471 6.44 7.89 -1.38
CA THR A 471 5.14 8.36 -0.89
C THR A 471 4.26 7.25 -0.29
N ASP A 472 4.57 5.98 -0.60
CA ASP A 472 3.94 4.82 0.06
C ASP A 472 4.45 4.61 1.51
N VAL A 473 5.54 5.25 1.93
CA VAL A 473 6.10 5.16 3.28
C VAL A 473 5.92 6.46 4.04
N ALA A 474 6.26 7.59 3.42
CA ALA A 474 6.20 8.88 4.10
C ALA A 474 5.85 10.05 3.18
N ILE A 475 5.21 11.07 3.75
CA ILE A 475 4.98 12.36 3.10
C ILE A 475 5.39 13.51 4.01
N GLY A 476 5.82 14.62 3.41
CA GLY A 476 6.09 15.87 4.11
C GLY A 476 4.95 16.86 3.94
N VAL A 477 4.48 17.46 5.04
CA VAL A 477 3.39 18.46 5.04
C VAL A 477 3.78 19.71 5.82
N ALA A 478 3.27 20.85 5.38
CA ALA A 478 3.40 22.11 6.11
C ALA A 478 2.41 22.11 7.28
N ALA A 479 2.90 22.41 8.48
CA ALA A 479 2.08 22.51 9.68
C ALA A 479 2.63 23.58 10.62
N ASN A 480 2.00 24.76 10.62
CA ASN A 480 2.17 25.72 11.70
C ASN A 480 1.26 25.32 12.87
N VAL A 481 1.83 24.70 13.90
CA VAL A 481 1.04 24.22 15.05
C VAL A 481 0.32 25.32 15.82
N ALA A 482 0.73 26.59 15.69
CA ALA A 482 0.04 27.72 16.31
C ALA A 482 -1.20 28.21 15.53
N ASP A 483 -1.42 27.70 14.32
CA ASP A 483 -2.56 28.03 13.45
C ASP A 483 -3.53 26.84 13.34
N ALA A 484 -4.75 27.02 13.83
CA ALA A 484 -5.77 25.97 13.83
C ALA A 484 -6.17 25.52 12.42
N ALA A 485 -6.20 26.43 11.44
CA ALA A 485 -6.54 26.09 10.06
C ALA A 485 -5.41 25.30 9.39
N GLY A 486 -4.16 25.75 9.57
CA GLY A 486 -2.97 25.02 9.11
C GLY A 486 -2.86 23.61 9.72
N VAL A 487 -3.18 23.46 11.01
CA VAL A 487 -3.24 22.14 11.65
C VAL A 487 -4.31 21.25 11.03
N GLN A 488 -5.52 21.76 10.83
CA GLN A 488 -6.59 20.98 10.21
C GLN A 488 -6.21 20.53 8.79
N ALA A 489 -5.66 21.43 7.98
CA ALA A 489 -5.19 21.10 6.64
C ALA A 489 -4.10 20.01 6.62
N ALA A 490 -3.17 20.03 7.59
CA ALA A 490 -2.15 18.99 7.73
C ALA A 490 -2.72 17.62 8.14
N ILE A 491 -3.76 17.61 8.98
CA ILE A 491 -4.50 16.39 9.31
C ILE A 491 -5.28 15.89 8.10
N ASP A 492 -5.99 16.76 7.37
CA ASP A 492 -6.74 16.37 6.17
C ASP A 492 -5.81 15.77 5.10
N ALA A 493 -4.63 16.36 4.89
CA ALA A 493 -3.59 15.80 4.02
C ALA A 493 -3.12 14.40 4.49
N THR A 494 -3.01 14.18 5.80
CA THR A 494 -2.69 12.85 6.37
C THR A 494 -3.78 11.83 6.06
N LEU A 495 -5.03 12.23 6.26
CA LEU A 495 -6.22 11.40 6.04
C LEU A 495 -6.36 11.01 4.57
N LEU A 496 -6.18 11.95 3.64
CA LEU A 496 -6.22 11.67 2.19
C LEU A 496 -5.03 10.80 1.74
N ALA A 497 -3.84 11.03 2.30
CA ALA A 497 -2.64 10.31 1.92
C ALA A 497 -2.62 8.86 2.39
N PHE A 498 -3.10 8.55 3.59
CA PHE A 498 -2.98 7.21 4.17
C PHE A 498 -4.30 6.59 4.64
N GLY A 499 -5.42 7.29 4.47
CA GLY A 499 -6.75 6.80 4.81
C GLY A 499 -7.15 6.99 6.29
N GLY A 500 -6.30 7.56 7.14
CA GLY A 500 -6.58 7.66 8.58
C GLY A 500 -5.42 8.18 9.40
N ILE A 501 -5.49 8.02 10.72
CA ILE A 501 -4.42 8.39 11.66
C ILE A 501 -4.48 7.49 12.91
N ASP A 502 -3.34 7.00 13.40
CA ASP A 502 -3.29 6.11 14.57
C ASP A 502 -2.35 6.59 15.66
N LEU A 503 -1.30 7.32 15.28
CA LEU A 503 -0.28 7.82 16.18
C LEU A 503 -0.12 9.32 15.96
N VAL A 504 -0.25 10.11 17.01
CA VAL A 504 0.02 11.54 16.98
C VAL A 504 1.19 11.81 17.91
N VAL A 505 2.26 12.39 17.40
CA VAL A 505 3.42 12.77 18.20
C VAL A 505 3.53 14.30 18.22
N ASN A 506 3.10 14.87 19.34
CA ASN A 506 3.29 16.28 19.68
C ASN A 506 4.75 16.51 20.09
N ASN A 507 5.60 16.77 19.09
CA ASN A 507 7.04 17.01 19.25
C ASN A 507 7.45 18.45 18.92
N ALA A 508 6.70 19.17 18.09
CA ALA A 508 7.02 20.55 17.74
C ALA A 508 7.22 21.42 19.00
N GLY A 509 8.29 22.21 18.99
CA GLY A 509 8.65 23.05 20.13
C GLY A 509 9.89 23.89 19.86
N LEU A 510 10.06 24.88 20.72
CA LEU A 510 11.20 25.79 20.72
C LEU A 510 11.62 26.07 22.17
N SER A 511 12.82 26.60 22.38
CA SER A 511 13.30 26.94 23.72
C SER A 511 13.93 28.32 23.73
N LEU A 512 13.36 29.22 24.53
CA LEU A 512 13.96 30.52 24.84
C LEU A 512 14.27 30.55 26.34
N SER A 513 15.57 30.53 26.66
CA SER A 513 16.07 30.55 28.04
C SER A 513 16.42 31.98 28.43
N LYS A 514 15.59 32.60 29.29
CA LYS A 514 15.81 33.94 29.85
C LYS A 514 15.44 33.96 31.34
N PRO A 515 16.17 34.74 32.16
CA PRO A 515 15.74 35.06 33.53
C PRO A 515 14.36 35.72 33.54
N LEU A 516 13.67 35.69 34.70
CA LEU A 516 12.32 36.26 34.84
C LEU A 516 12.24 37.72 34.38
N LEU A 517 13.18 38.56 34.80
CA LEU A 517 13.16 40.00 34.51
C LEU A 517 13.45 40.34 33.02
N GLU A 518 13.97 39.38 32.25
CA GLU A 518 14.29 39.54 30.83
C GLU A 518 13.30 38.81 29.91
N THR A 519 12.45 37.96 30.47
CA THR A 519 11.41 37.25 29.71
C THR A 519 10.31 38.23 29.37
N THR A 520 10.17 38.58 28.09
CA THR A 520 9.10 39.48 27.63
C THR A 520 7.78 38.72 27.47
N GLU A 521 6.66 39.44 27.46
CA GLU A 521 5.34 38.87 27.14
C GLU A 521 5.36 38.18 25.77
N LYS A 522 6.05 38.76 24.78
CA LYS A 522 6.22 38.13 23.46
C LYS A 522 6.99 36.80 23.53
N ASP A 523 8.03 36.70 24.35
CA ASP A 523 8.76 35.43 24.55
C ASP A 523 7.89 34.38 25.26
N TRP A 524 7.01 34.83 26.16
CA TRP A 524 6.04 33.99 26.85
C TRP A 524 4.98 33.46 25.90
N ASP A 525 4.33 34.35 25.15
CA ASP A 525 3.26 34.05 24.20
C ASP A 525 3.75 33.11 23.11
N LEU A 526 4.91 33.40 22.51
CA LEU A 526 5.48 32.53 21.46
C LEU A 526 5.68 31.09 21.95
N GLN A 527 6.19 30.90 23.17
CA GLN A 527 6.40 29.57 23.73
C GLN A 527 5.07 28.86 24.03
N HIS A 528 4.08 29.58 24.55
CA HIS A 528 2.76 29.02 24.86
C HIS A 528 1.95 28.70 23.59
N ASP A 529 1.98 29.59 22.59
CA ASP A 529 1.30 29.39 21.31
C ASP A 529 1.85 28.16 20.58
N VAL A 530 3.17 27.98 20.53
CA VAL A 530 3.79 26.86 19.81
C VAL A 530 3.68 25.54 20.58
N MET A 531 4.01 25.52 21.88
CA MET A 531 4.08 24.26 22.62
C MET A 531 2.75 23.88 23.27
N ALA A 532 2.23 24.71 24.18
CA ALA A 532 1.04 24.40 24.96
C ALA A 532 -0.22 24.38 24.07
N LYS A 533 -0.56 25.51 23.46
CA LYS A 533 -1.69 25.65 22.54
C LYS A 533 -1.50 24.81 21.28
N GLY A 534 -0.30 24.78 20.70
CA GLY A 534 -0.07 24.03 19.47
C GLY A 534 -0.32 22.53 19.61
N SER A 535 0.19 21.91 20.69
CA SER A 535 -0.10 20.50 20.96
C SER A 535 -1.58 20.22 21.29
N PHE A 536 -2.28 21.18 21.90
CA PHE A 536 -3.73 21.10 22.07
C PHE A 536 -4.47 21.13 20.72
N LEU A 537 -4.12 22.05 19.81
CA LEU A 537 -4.76 22.17 18.50
C LEU A 537 -4.57 20.90 17.67
N VAL A 538 -3.34 20.37 17.64
CA VAL A 538 -3.02 19.12 16.94
C VAL A 538 -3.82 17.96 17.52
N SER A 539 -3.82 17.79 18.85
CA SER A 539 -4.57 16.72 19.50
C SER A 539 -6.07 16.83 19.27
N LYS A 540 -6.63 18.05 19.32
CA LYS A 540 -8.06 18.32 19.05
C LYS A 540 -8.45 17.96 17.61
N ALA A 541 -7.63 18.32 16.62
CA ALA A 541 -7.90 18.02 15.23
C ALA A 541 -7.81 16.51 14.97
N ALA A 542 -6.76 15.85 15.46
CA ALA A 542 -6.56 14.41 15.28
C ALA A 542 -7.58 13.55 16.06
N ALA A 543 -8.02 13.98 17.24
CA ALA A 543 -8.99 13.24 18.06
C ALA A 543 -10.30 12.96 17.32
N LYS A 544 -10.78 13.89 16.47
CA LYS A 544 -11.99 13.68 15.66
C LYS A 544 -11.86 12.44 14.77
N ALA A 545 -10.73 12.31 14.06
CA ALA A 545 -10.48 11.17 13.18
C ALA A 545 -10.26 9.87 13.97
N LEU A 546 -9.51 9.94 15.08
CA LEU A 546 -9.29 8.80 15.98
C LEU A 546 -10.59 8.24 16.56
N ILE A 547 -11.54 9.11 16.89
CA ILE A 547 -12.87 8.72 17.40
C ILE A 547 -13.71 8.14 16.28
N GLU A 548 -13.81 8.82 15.12
CA GLU A 548 -14.67 8.37 14.03
C GLU A 548 -14.22 7.02 13.45
N GLN A 549 -12.92 6.76 13.35
CA GLN A 549 -12.43 5.46 12.87
C GLN A 549 -12.75 4.31 13.85
N GLY A 550 -12.94 4.59 15.15
CA GLY A 550 -13.33 3.58 16.15
C GLY A 550 -12.26 2.51 16.43
N MET A 551 -10.99 2.76 16.08
CA MET A 551 -9.89 1.79 16.19
C MET A 551 -8.98 2.04 17.40
N GLY A 552 -9.29 3.04 18.22
CA GLY A 552 -8.38 3.56 19.25
C GLY A 552 -7.19 4.32 18.63
N GLY A 553 -6.11 4.46 19.39
CA GLY A 553 -4.88 5.10 18.92
C GLY A 553 -3.92 5.49 20.03
N ASP A 554 -2.85 6.21 19.67
CA ASP A 554 -1.85 6.71 20.59
C ASP A 554 -1.57 8.20 20.34
N VAL A 555 -1.64 9.01 21.39
CA VAL A 555 -1.17 10.40 21.38
C VAL A 555 0.02 10.50 22.32
N ILE A 556 1.17 10.89 21.79
CA ILE A 556 2.43 11.03 22.52
C ILE A 556 2.84 12.48 22.59
N TYR A 557 3.10 12.97 23.80
CA TYR A 557 3.68 14.28 24.03
C TYR A 557 5.17 14.16 24.32
N ILE A 558 5.99 14.83 23.50
CA ILE A 558 7.40 15.05 23.85
C ILE A 558 7.47 16.28 24.75
N SER A 559 7.34 16.01 26.04
CA SER A 559 7.37 17.00 27.11
C SER A 559 8.83 17.41 27.39
N SER A 560 9.25 17.40 28.64
CA SER A 560 10.63 17.70 29.06
C SER A 560 10.79 17.31 30.51
N LYS A 561 12.00 16.98 30.93
CA LYS A 561 12.38 17.00 32.35
C LYS A 561 11.94 18.30 33.08
N ASN A 562 11.95 19.45 32.41
CA ASN A 562 11.52 20.73 32.99
C ASN A 562 10.02 20.81 33.30
N SER A 563 9.20 19.81 32.96
CA SER A 563 7.80 19.77 33.40
C SER A 563 7.67 19.52 34.91
N VAL A 564 8.69 18.94 35.54
CA VAL A 564 8.72 18.63 36.98
C VAL A 564 9.97 19.16 37.71
N PHE A 565 11.01 19.50 36.96
CA PHE A 565 12.24 20.08 37.52
C PHE A 565 12.31 21.59 37.30
N ALA A 566 12.70 22.33 38.34
CA ALA A 566 12.93 23.77 38.28
C ALA A 566 14.27 24.10 37.60
N GLY A 567 14.27 24.14 36.26
CA GLY A 567 15.42 24.59 35.47
C GLY A 567 15.66 26.10 35.56
N PRO A 568 16.87 26.57 35.95
CA PRO A 568 17.19 28.00 35.99
C PRO A 568 16.95 28.69 34.65
N ASN A 569 16.41 29.92 34.65
CA ASN A 569 16.18 30.76 33.47
C ASN A 569 15.21 30.17 32.42
N ASN A 570 14.25 29.34 32.83
CA ASN A 570 13.28 28.70 31.92
C ASN A 570 11.83 28.86 32.40
N ILE A 571 11.44 30.02 32.90
CA ILE A 571 10.08 30.16 33.47
C ILE A 571 8.99 29.88 32.42
N ALA A 572 9.06 30.53 31.25
CA ALA A 572 8.09 30.32 30.18
C ALA A 572 8.16 28.90 29.60
N TYR A 573 9.37 28.41 29.27
CA TYR A 573 9.57 27.05 28.77
C TYR A 573 9.04 25.98 29.74
N SER A 574 9.42 26.04 31.02
CA SER A 574 9.02 25.05 32.03
C SER A 574 7.52 25.10 32.28
N ALA A 575 6.91 26.29 32.28
CA ALA A 575 5.45 26.44 32.36
C ALA A 575 4.74 25.71 31.21
N THR A 576 5.17 25.93 29.96
CA THR A 576 4.57 25.22 28.80
C THR A 576 4.76 23.71 28.85
N LYS A 577 5.92 23.22 29.31
CA LYS A 577 6.18 21.78 29.45
C LYS A 577 5.40 21.15 30.60
N ALA A 578 5.16 21.89 31.67
CA ALA A 578 4.26 21.47 32.75
C ALA A 578 2.80 21.41 32.29
N ASP A 579 2.37 22.39 31.49
CA ASP A 579 1.06 22.40 30.84
C ASP A 579 0.86 21.16 29.94
N GLN A 580 1.79 20.92 29.00
CA GLN A 580 1.78 19.71 28.16
C GLN A 580 1.72 18.41 28.98
N ALA A 581 2.49 18.33 30.06
CA ALA A 581 2.45 17.17 30.94
C ALA A 581 1.12 17.00 31.69
N HIS A 582 0.39 18.09 31.93
CA HIS A 582 -0.96 18.01 32.48
C HIS A 582 -2.01 17.66 31.41
N GLN A 583 -1.88 18.19 30.18
CA GLN A 583 -2.72 17.81 29.04
C GLN A 583 -2.72 16.30 28.81
N VAL A 584 -1.56 15.64 28.92
CA VAL A 584 -1.46 14.17 28.81
C VAL A 584 -2.44 13.46 29.75
N ARG A 585 -2.56 13.91 30.99
CA ARG A 585 -3.43 13.28 31.99
C ARG A 585 -4.91 13.57 31.70
N LEU A 586 -5.23 14.80 31.31
CA LEU A 586 -6.60 15.19 30.99
C LEU A 586 -7.11 14.44 29.74
N LEU A 587 -6.32 14.45 28.67
CA LEU A 587 -6.67 13.77 27.42
C LEU A 587 -6.67 12.25 27.57
N ALA A 588 -5.83 11.67 28.44
CA ALA A 588 -5.91 10.24 28.75
C ALA A 588 -7.25 9.84 29.37
N VAL A 589 -7.86 10.71 30.17
CA VAL A 589 -9.19 10.49 30.77
C VAL A 589 -10.29 10.69 29.73
N GLU A 590 -10.22 11.77 28.95
CA GLU A 590 -11.24 12.10 27.94
C GLU A 590 -11.27 11.12 26.77
N LEU A 591 -10.11 10.76 26.22
CA LEU A 591 -10.03 9.92 25.01
C LEU A 591 -9.99 8.42 25.33
N GLY A 592 -9.81 8.06 26.61
CA GLY A 592 -9.69 6.67 27.05
C GLY A 592 -10.94 5.82 26.76
N GLU A 593 -12.13 6.42 26.80
CA GLU A 593 -13.39 5.72 26.46
C GLU A 593 -13.46 5.29 24.99
N HIS A 594 -12.69 5.96 24.13
CA HIS A 594 -12.56 5.65 22.70
C HIS A 594 -11.37 4.72 22.40
N GLY A 595 -10.71 4.18 23.43
CA GLY A 595 -9.54 3.32 23.26
C GLY A 595 -8.28 4.07 22.82
N VAL A 596 -8.27 5.40 22.89
CA VAL A 596 -7.11 6.23 22.56
C VAL A 596 -6.27 6.44 23.83
N LYS A 597 -5.01 6.01 23.78
CA LYS A 597 -4.06 6.18 24.88
C LYS A 597 -3.32 7.50 24.71
N VAL A 598 -3.06 8.20 25.81
CA VAL A 598 -2.29 9.44 25.80
C VAL A 598 -1.15 9.35 26.80
N ASN A 599 0.10 9.46 26.34
CA ASN A 599 1.28 9.33 27.19
C ASN A 599 2.29 10.46 26.90
N GLY A 600 3.16 10.71 27.86
CA GLY A 600 4.22 11.71 27.77
C GLY A 600 5.61 11.09 27.86
N ILE A 601 6.59 11.74 27.24
CA ILE A 601 8.01 11.41 27.36
C ILE A 601 8.76 12.65 27.83
N ASN A 602 9.60 12.48 28.85
CA ASN A 602 10.38 13.56 29.46
C ASN A 602 11.87 13.40 29.13
N PRO A 603 12.35 13.96 28.00
CA PRO A 603 13.76 13.94 27.68
C PRO A 603 14.57 14.95 28.52
N ASP A 604 15.87 14.68 28.70
CA ASP A 604 16.86 15.65 29.21
C ASP A 604 18.04 15.82 28.25
N GLY A 605 18.46 17.07 28.04
CA GLY A 605 19.79 17.38 27.49
C GLY A 605 20.12 16.81 26.10
N VAL A 606 19.13 16.58 25.24
CA VAL A 606 19.35 16.01 23.89
C VAL A 606 19.97 17.05 22.95
N VAL A 607 21.31 17.16 22.87
CA VAL A 607 22.00 18.22 22.09
C VAL A 607 22.15 17.88 20.60
N ARG A 608 22.23 16.60 20.25
CA ARG A 608 22.49 16.19 18.86
C ARG A 608 21.29 16.44 17.95
N GLY A 609 21.51 17.15 16.85
CA GLY A 609 20.63 17.17 15.68
C GLY A 609 19.29 17.92 15.79
N SER A 610 18.94 18.55 16.92
CA SER A 610 17.69 19.34 16.97
C SER A 610 17.82 20.72 16.32
N GLY A 611 16.80 21.11 15.56
CA GLY A 611 16.67 22.46 14.99
C GLY A 611 16.59 23.57 16.04
N ILE A 612 16.30 23.25 17.31
CA ILE A 612 16.37 24.19 18.44
C ILE A 612 17.83 24.64 18.68
N PHE A 613 18.82 23.83 18.28
CA PHE A 613 20.25 24.11 18.48
C PHE A 613 20.88 25.00 17.41
N ALA A 614 20.36 24.97 16.18
CA ALA A 614 20.89 25.78 15.07
C ALA A 614 20.66 27.29 15.25
N ALA A 615 19.78 27.71 16.16
CA ALA A 615 19.42 29.11 16.44
C ALA A 615 20.16 29.73 17.64
N GLY A 616 21.30 29.17 18.07
CA GLY A 616 22.17 29.77 19.11
C GLY A 616 21.84 29.38 20.56
N TRP A 617 20.91 28.43 20.79
CA TRP A 617 20.60 27.92 22.13
C TRP A 617 21.77 27.13 22.75
N GLY A 618 22.46 26.30 21.94
CA GLY A 618 23.62 25.51 22.39
C GLY A 618 24.71 26.42 22.95
N ALA A 619 25.10 27.42 22.17
CA ALA A 619 25.99 28.51 22.61
C ALA A 619 25.49 29.26 23.86
N ASN A 620 24.20 29.61 23.95
CA ASN A 620 23.64 30.28 25.13
C ASN A 620 23.72 29.42 26.41
N ARG A 621 23.44 28.11 26.29
CA ARG A 621 23.55 27.16 27.39
C ARG A 621 24.99 26.86 27.77
N ALA A 622 25.84 26.67 26.78
CA ALA A 622 27.28 26.53 26.93
C ALA A 622 27.83 27.72 27.75
N ALA A 623 27.45 28.95 27.39
CA ALA A 623 27.77 30.15 28.15
C ALA A 623 27.16 30.17 29.56
N THR A 624 25.88 29.81 29.72
CA THR A 624 25.19 29.75 31.03
C THR A 624 25.85 28.76 32.00
N TYR A 625 26.34 27.62 31.48
CA TYR A 625 26.99 26.58 32.27
C TYR A 625 28.52 26.70 32.30
N GLY A 626 29.11 27.63 31.54
CA GLY A 626 30.56 27.83 31.46
C GLY A 626 31.32 26.68 30.78
N VAL A 627 30.74 26.07 29.75
CA VAL A 627 31.36 24.98 28.97
C VAL A 627 31.40 25.33 27.48
N GLU A 628 32.25 24.66 26.71
CA GLU A 628 32.25 24.77 25.24
C GLU A 628 31.04 24.05 24.65
N GLU A 629 30.47 24.56 23.55
CA GLU A 629 29.25 24.01 22.93
C GLU A 629 29.41 22.55 22.50
N LYS A 630 30.58 22.19 21.94
CA LYS A 630 30.90 20.81 21.56
C LYS A 630 30.91 19.83 22.75
N ASP A 631 31.16 20.32 23.96
CA ASP A 631 31.27 19.54 25.19
C ASP A 631 29.95 19.53 25.97
N LEU A 632 28.93 20.27 25.51
CA LEU A 632 27.64 20.44 26.20
C LEU A 632 26.89 19.11 26.40
N GLY A 633 26.92 18.22 25.40
CA GLY A 633 26.34 16.88 25.50
C GLY A 633 26.99 16.05 26.61
N GLN A 634 28.33 16.05 26.67
CA GLN A 634 29.08 15.36 27.72
C GLN A 634 28.88 16.01 29.10
N PHE A 635 28.80 17.34 29.17
CA PHE A 635 28.45 18.06 30.39
C PHE A 635 27.08 17.62 30.93
N TYR A 636 26.07 17.54 30.06
CA TYR A 636 24.76 17.04 30.44
C TYR A 636 24.77 15.56 30.82
N ALA A 637 25.54 14.71 30.15
CA ALA A 637 25.71 13.33 30.58
C ALA A 637 26.28 13.26 32.02
N ASN A 638 27.29 14.06 32.32
CA ASN A 638 28.01 14.05 33.60
C ASN A 638 27.17 14.44 34.82
N ARG A 639 26.01 15.11 34.65
CA ARG A 639 25.07 15.40 35.76
C ARG A 639 24.07 14.28 36.05
N THR A 640 23.95 13.29 35.17
CA THR A 640 22.97 12.19 35.30
C THR A 640 23.54 11.01 36.08
N ILE A 641 22.71 10.05 36.50
CA ILE A 641 23.17 8.85 37.23
C ILE A 641 23.96 7.92 36.31
N LEU A 642 23.47 7.69 35.09
CA LEU A 642 24.09 6.74 34.15
C LEU A 642 25.32 7.30 33.43
N LYS A 643 25.56 8.62 33.51
CA LYS A 643 26.69 9.32 32.86
C LYS A 643 26.75 9.09 31.34
N ARG A 644 25.59 8.90 30.72
CA ARG A 644 25.44 8.71 29.27
C ARG A 644 24.68 9.88 28.68
N GLU A 645 25.12 10.32 27.51
CA GLU A 645 24.39 11.30 26.72
C GLU A 645 23.05 10.71 26.27
N VAL A 646 22.00 11.53 26.32
CA VAL A 646 20.70 11.19 25.74
C VAL A 646 20.66 11.73 24.32
N VAL A 647 20.37 10.86 23.36
CA VAL A 647 20.31 11.20 21.93
C VAL A 647 18.88 11.07 21.39
N PRO A 648 18.56 11.70 20.24
CA PRO A 648 17.21 11.63 19.64
C PRO A 648 16.64 10.21 19.53
N GLU A 649 17.48 9.24 19.20
CA GLU A 649 17.12 7.84 19.03
C GLU A 649 16.63 7.21 20.34
N ASN A 650 17.14 7.65 21.51
CA ASN A 650 16.63 7.14 22.78
C ASN A 650 15.18 7.58 23.04
N VAL A 651 14.81 8.78 22.58
CA VAL A 651 13.43 9.27 22.66
C VAL A 651 12.56 8.51 21.65
N ALA A 652 13.08 8.26 20.45
CA ALA A 652 12.41 7.44 19.44
C ALA A 652 12.14 6.00 19.92
N ASP A 653 13.10 5.38 20.61
CA ASP A 653 12.93 4.06 21.21
C ASP A 653 11.82 4.06 22.28
N ALA A 654 11.72 5.13 23.08
CA ALA A 654 10.64 5.26 24.07
C ALA A 654 9.26 5.43 23.42
N VAL A 655 9.15 6.20 22.33
CA VAL A 655 7.91 6.28 21.53
C VAL A 655 7.55 4.90 21.01
N TYR A 656 8.49 4.24 20.32
CA TYR A 656 8.31 2.90 19.75
C TYR A 656 7.79 1.88 20.77
N VAL A 657 8.37 1.84 21.98
CA VAL A 657 7.94 0.92 23.05
C VAL A 657 6.55 1.27 23.58
N LEU A 658 6.25 2.56 23.81
CA LEU A 658 4.94 3.01 24.30
C LEU A 658 3.81 2.72 23.32
N THR A 659 4.09 2.81 22.03
CA THR A 659 3.12 2.60 20.95
C THR A 659 3.12 1.17 20.41
N GLY A 660 3.98 0.31 20.96
CA GLY A 660 4.05 -1.11 20.63
C GLY A 660 2.89 -1.94 21.20
N PRO A 661 2.69 -3.16 20.68
CA PRO A 661 1.60 -4.05 21.10
C PRO A 661 1.69 -4.52 22.56
N GLU A 662 2.84 -4.36 23.22
CA GLU A 662 3.07 -4.79 24.60
C GLU A 662 2.48 -3.84 25.65
N LEU A 663 2.33 -2.54 25.35
CA LEU A 663 1.86 -1.52 26.29
C LEU A 663 0.43 -1.03 25.99
N THR A 664 -0.47 -1.98 25.73
CA THR A 664 -1.89 -1.71 25.40
C THR A 664 -2.74 -1.20 26.57
N ARG A 665 -2.30 -1.39 27.83
CA ARG A 665 -3.03 -0.96 29.05
C ARG A 665 -2.40 0.25 29.75
N THR A 666 -1.56 1.01 29.04
CA THR A 666 -0.81 2.14 29.61
C THR A 666 -1.28 3.46 28.99
N THR A 667 -1.87 4.33 29.81
CA THR A 667 -2.30 5.69 29.44
C THR A 667 -2.09 6.64 30.63
N GLY A 668 -1.89 7.94 30.37
CA GLY A 668 -1.56 8.96 31.37
C GLY A 668 -0.13 8.91 31.90
N LEU A 669 0.71 8.00 31.39
CA LEU A 669 2.08 7.79 31.86
C LEU A 669 3.01 8.90 31.39
N HIS A 670 4.04 9.20 32.17
CA HIS A 670 5.21 9.95 31.72
C HIS A 670 6.47 9.08 31.88
N ILE A 671 7.19 8.84 30.79
CA ILE A 671 8.44 8.07 30.82
C ILE A 671 9.64 9.05 30.79
N PRO A 672 10.54 9.01 31.79
CA PRO A 672 11.79 9.75 31.72
C PRO A 672 12.76 9.11 30.71
N VAL A 673 13.35 9.93 29.86
CA VAL A 673 14.45 9.57 28.95
C VAL A 673 15.58 10.55 29.20
N ASP A 674 16.24 10.39 30.35
CA ASP A 674 17.08 11.43 30.95
C ASP A 674 18.41 10.92 31.52
N SER A 675 18.77 9.66 31.28
CA SER A 675 19.94 9.00 31.89
C SER A 675 19.94 9.01 33.43
N GLY A 676 18.78 9.18 34.05
CA GLY A 676 18.57 9.17 35.50
C GLY A 676 18.84 10.52 36.15
N VAL A 677 18.00 11.52 35.92
CA VAL A 677 18.06 12.80 36.65
C VAL A 677 17.25 12.69 37.94
N ALA A 678 17.93 12.39 39.06
CA ALA A 678 17.29 12.14 40.36
C ALA A 678 16.30 13.24 40.81
N ALA A 679 16.62 14.51 40.53
CA ALA A 679 15.77 15.65 40.88
C ALA A 679 14.48 15.75 40.04
N ALA A 680 14.35 14.96 38.98
CA ALA A 680 13.19 14.92 38.09
C ALA A 680 12.45 13.58 38.14
N PHE A 681 12.80 12.70 39.09
CA PHE A 681 12.08 11.44 39.28
C PHE A 681 10.61 11.72 39.59
N LEU A 682 9.74 11.15 38.75
CA LEU A 682 8.30 11.20 38.92
C LEU A 682 7.93 10.34 40.14
N ARG A 683 7.05 10.86 40.99
CA ARG A 683 6.57 10.21 42.22
C ARG A 683 5.07 10.04 42.18
#